data_AF-A0A9P3LRV8-F1
#
_entry.id   AF-A0A9P3LRV8-F1
#
_cell.length_a   1.000
_cell.length_b   1.000
_cell.length_c   1.000
_cell.angle_alpha   90.00
_cell.angle_beta   90.00
_cell.angle_gamma   90.00
#
_symmetry.space_group_name_H-M   'P 1'
#
loop_
_entity.id
_entity.type
_entity.pdbx_description
1 polymer ?
#
loop_
_entity_poly.entity_id
_entity_poly.type
_entity_poly.pdbx_seq_one_letter_code
_entity_poly.pdbx_strand_id
1 'polypeptide(L)'
;MPKVPSMSKSKEKGKATSSSIRGRGSAESSLHQPQSSTSSPIKVDNPETKDYWCVMKGETTEDSFSVNLSPTATVDELKRAIKKELGLVNAERLILWKRSIPESDDDGKTPMTLEGLDETAAIRRPKALISSLSLDDNTYIIVEQPSQAPKRTREDDEVDRDSKRSRAKTDQQLWDDWHEYLRSNIEVQIPPELYPMELQESTGRFQKAESRVPFNGSRFVDLRLDTTPTAMGKKLSTLCKQGGQLLHVLFAVSGAGKTRSIFDAAMQNCGVFLLYIECNPETLGVNAAEGEPTGDRNFIRFYEDMERVDDENGLHTAKGRSESRRLIALEYTSRVLFLILLLENVQDLTPRSYLLSQLNGGQKSIEKIKDSLIRVEEEELSLLFRRALEWLEVILPAGSQFAIAIDEATVGSKLFYGKFTNVNNHITGVLTPLLEYLSEYPIPKIIAGTSFSLRHGEQIRSDVGKGVTQEYLSNFEPLDITAVEIYIQRYLDFSDCDFTKIENWEYLAGRPRLAARLLLETVQSERTFGGSITKQSILEIAVKNTLAAVGEKLSGRLNSLAAEFIDSKDPQKSLMQDALRELFLSCRFLGGCSRLGKLDDNWTRLVDCGVASLTKTPDGMFVHVEELLATRTVNLVLGLKYTRPTETLIRSLFKKLATSTLAQDTSKGKAWEYLILSALLSYNGRMVNDFIRIFYGDSSVVLPQWTSHAIFNVASYGDADMFTLMSGYPHEDDTDVINKLLDDANSRTYILQPANIMRPDGLYIGRLHNRPSCEYWTLLFSAKFYNTPMSSQKTIDEDRASTNWSLAYHTKKGKVEATDLVTKLQGAQRFSAHQGSLRIHFVLPGLAASKDGSPRGGIQVEDNDVLMDIDRSMLKELFQSMPNVAENLNELLER
;
A
#
# COMPACT_ATOMS: atom_id res chain seq x y z
N MET A 1 8.58 -68.57 39.92
CA MET A 1 8.41 -68.38 41.38
C MET A 1 7.81 -67.00 41.62
N PRO A 2 6.93 -66.86 42.62
CA PRO A 2 5.79 -65.92 42.65
C PRO A 2 6.08 -64.66 43.50
N LYS A 3 5.36 -63.53 43.40
CA LYS A 3 4.04 -63.31 44.05
C LYS A 3 3.39 -61.97 43.61
N VAL A 4 2.15 -62.10 43.13
CA VAL A 4 0.95 -61.23 43.34
C VAL A 4 0.71 -61.03 44.86
N PRO A 5 -0.03 -60.03 45.44
CA PRO A 5 -1.21 -59.24 44.98
C PRO A 5 -1.19 -57.75 45.44
N SER A 6 -2.20 -56.86 45.41
CA SER A 6 -3.65 -56.84 45.10
C SER A 6 -4.15 -55.38 45.11
N MET A 7 -5.13 -55.11 44.22
CA MET A 7 -6.46 -54.48 44.42
C MET A 7 -6.57 -53.21 45.32
N SER A 8 -7.36 -52.19 44.95
CA SER A 8 -8.78 -52.26 44.58
C SER A 8 -9.26 -50.89 44.04
N LYS A 9 -10.00 -50.88 42.92
CA LYS A 9 -11.45 -50.51 42.75
C LYS A 9 -11.74 -49.01 42.96
N SER A 10 -12.50 -48.29 42.10
CA SER A 10 -13.49 -48.61 41.06
C SER A 10 -13.68 -47.34 40.20
N LYS A 11 -13.60 -47.39 38.86
CA LYS A 11 -14.68 -47.65 37.88
C LYS A 11 -15.97 -46.85 38.13
N GLU A 12 -16.71 -46.39 37.12
CA GLU A 12 -16.57 -46.10 35.69
C GLU A 12 -18.02 -45.84 35.22
N LYS A 13 -18.17 -45.11 34.10
CA LYS A 13 -19.33 -45.13 33.18
C LYS A 13 -20.61 -44.41 33.65
N GLY A 14 -21.31 -43.69 32.78
CA GLY A 14 -21.12 -43.44 31.35
C GLY A 14 -22.34 -42.72 30.75
N LYS A 15 -22.18 -42.30 29.47
CA LYS A 15 -23.14 -42.21 28.33
C LYS A 15 -24.61 -41.88 28.61
N ALA A 16 -25.38 -41.17 27.77
CA ALA A 16 -25.27 -40.49 26.48
C ALA A 16 -26.70 -39.99 26.13
N THR A 17 -26.87 -39.32 24.97
CA THR A 17 -28.13 -39.08 24.20
C THR A 17 -29.14 -38.08 24.78
N SER A 18 -30.01 -37.37 24.04
CA SER A 18 -30.18 -36.93 22.64
C SER A 18 -31.46 -36.06 22.60
N SER A 19 -31.60 -35.24 21.54
CA SER A 19 -32.87 -34.91 20.83
C SER A 19 -34.07 -34.23 21.53
N SER A 20 -34.31 -32.96 21.15
CA SER A 20 -35.49 -32.41 20.44
C SER A 20 -36.93 -32.82 20.81
N ILE A 21 -37.87 -31.83 20.84
CA ILE A 21 -39.15 -31.72 20.06
C ILE A 21 -40.33 -31.04 20.82
N ARG A 22 -40.94 -30.02 20.15
CA ARG A 22 -42.35 -29.49 20.18
C ARG A 22 -42.97 -29.05 21.53
N GLY A 23 -43.83 -28.04 21.64
CA GLY A 23 -44.60 -27.23 20.70
C GLY A 23 -46.01 -26.93 21.29
N ARG A 24 -46.61 -25.78 20.91
CA ARG A 24 -47.97 -25.24 21.24
C ARG A 24 -48.10 -24.51 22.60
N GLY A 25 -48.80 -23.38 22.76
CA GLY A 25 -49.63 -22.53 21.91
C GLY A 25 -49.78 -21.13 22.56
N SER A 26 -49.97 -20.07 21.78
CA SER A 26 -51.23 -19.33 21.59
C SER A 26 -51.51 -18.17 22.56
N ALA A 27 -51.91 -17.04 21.96
CA ALA A 27 -52.66 -15.88 22.48
C ALA A 27 -51.88 -14.69 23.10
N GLU A 28 -51.89 -13.60 22.32
CA GLU A 28 -52.16 -12.19 22.68
C GLU A 28 -52.00 -11.75 24.15
N SER A 29 -51.19 -10.71 24.40
CA SER A 29 -51.68 -9.34 24.67
C SER A 29 -50.63 -8.47 25.38
N SER A 30 -50.50 -7.23 24.89
CA SER A 30 -50.22 -6.00 25.65
C SER A 30 -48.99 -5.83 26.55
N LEU A 31 -48.23 -4.78 26.19
CA LEU A 31 -47.61 -3.75 27.04
C LEU A 31 -46.57 -4.12 28.13
N HIS A 32 -45.53 -3.28 28.11
CA HIS A 32 -44.59 -2.92 29.17
C HIS A 32 -43.42 -3.88 29.50
N GLN A 33 -42.22 -3.40 29.13
CA GLN A 33 -40.95 -3.62 29.81
C GLN A 33 -41.11 -3.40 31.32
N PRO A 34 -40.41 -4.17 32.18
CA PRO A 34 -39.08 -3.70 32.60
C PRO A 34 -38.04 -4.80 32.89
N GLN A 35 -36.79 -4.39 32.67
CA GLN A 35 -35.60 -4.65 33.51
C GLN A 35 -35.11 -6.09 33.77
N SER A 36 -33.87 -6.28 33.33
CA SER A 36 -32.89 -7.27 33.78
C SER A 36 -32.32 -6.95 35.17
N SER A 37 -32.24 -7.95 36.03
CA SER A 37 -31.21 -8.14 37.07
C SER A 37 -31.34 -9.62 37.52
N THR A 38 -30.32 -10.41 37.86
CA THR A 38 -29.14 -10.15 38.69
C THR A 38 -28.09 -11.26 38.49
N SER A 39 -26.80 -10.91 38.49
CA SER A 39 -25.79 -11.53 39.35
C SER A 39 -24.51 -10.68 39.35
N SER A 40 -24.34 -9.86 40.39
CA SER A 40 -23.07 -9.23 40.79
C SER A 40 -22.24 -10.26 41.60
N PRO A 41 -20.90 -10.13 41.81
CA PRO A 41 -20.33 -8.98 42.54
C PRO A 41 -18.90 -8.54 42.13
N ILE A 42 -18.59 -7.25 42.33
CA ILE A 42 -17.58 -6.71 43.27
C ILE A 42 -17.61 -5.18 43.11
N LYS A 43 -17.96 -4.49 44.20
CA LYS A 43 -17.86 -3.04 44.35
C LYS A 43 -16.39 -2.65 44.48
N VAL A 44 -15.94 -1.78 43.59
CA VAL A 44 -14.81 -0.88 43.84
C VAL A 44 -15.44 0.49 44.06
N ASP A 45 -15.23 1.07 45.24
CA ASP A 45 -15.75 2.39 45.60
C ASP A 45 -15.18 3.44 44.64
N ASN A 46 -16.08 4.09 43.91
CA ASN A 46 -15.79 5.19 42.99
C ASN A 46 -15.48 6.47 43.80
N PRO A 47 -14.47 7.27 43.44
CA PRO A 47 -14.25 8.55 44.10
C PRO A 47 -15.42 9.49 43.79
N GLU A 48 -16.01 10.08 44.84
CA GLU A 48 -17.12 11.04 44.76
C GLU A 48 -16.82 12.15 43.72
N THR A 49 -17.60 12.22 42.64
CA THR A 49 -17.59 13.32 41.66
C THR A 49 -18.60 14.40 42.08
N LYS A 50 -18.29 15.68 41.86
CA LYS A 50 -19.19 16.81 42.12
C LYS A 50 -19.63 17.45 40.81
N ASP A 51 -20.89 17.88 40.74
CA ASP A 51 -21.42 18.65 39.62
C ASP A 51 -21.11 20.15 39.79
N TYR A 52 -20.60 20.77 38.74
CA TYR A 52 -20.31 22.20 38.69
C TYR A 52 -21.18 22.88 37.64
N TRP A 53 -22.00 23.85 38.07
CA TRP A 53 -22.93 24.56 37.20
C TRP A 53 -22.25 25.72 36.47
N CYS A 54 -22.36 25.71 35.14
CA CYS A 54 -21.74 26.67 34.23
C CYS A 54 -22.81 27.39 33.40
N VAL A 55 -22.58 28.65 33.08
CA VAL A 55 -23.48 29.45 32.23
C VAL A 55 -22.66 30.33 31.28
N MET A 56 -23.10 30.54 30.04
CA MET A 56 -22.39 31.44 29.14
C MET A 56 -22.63 32.90 29.53
N LYS A 57 -21.62 33.75 29.35
CA LYS A 57 -21.75 35.20 29.56
C LYS A 57 -22.88 35.76 28.70
N GLY A 58 -23.88 36.37 29.33
CA GLY A 58 -25.06 36.95 28.66
C GLY A 58 -26.29 36.03 28.60
N GLU A 59 -26.19 34.78 29.04
CA GLU A 59 -27.33 33.84 29.16
C GLU A 59 -27.92 33.85 30.59
N THR A 60 -29.11 33.27 30.78
CA THR A 60 -29.78 33.20 32.09
C THR A 60 -29.44 31.90 32.83
N THR A 61 -29.76 31.80 34.13
CA THR A 61 -29.52 30.57 34.91
C THR A 61 -30.33 29.36 34.40
N GLU A 62 -31.43 29.59 33.67
CA GLU A 62 -32.20 28.55 32.98
C GLU A 62 -31.40 27.85 31.86
N ASP A 63 -30.43 28.55 31.26
CA ASP A 63 -29.54 28.02 30.22
C ASP A 63 -28.26 27.37 30.80
N SER A 64 -28.20 27.18 32.12
CA SER A 64 -27.03 26.58 32.76
C SER A 64 -26.90 25.09 32.46
N PHE A 65 -25.64 24.64 32.38
CA PHE A 65 -25.29 23.24 32.17
C PHE A 65 -24.32 22.76 33.26
N SER A 66 -24.43 21.49 33.64
CA SER A 66 -23.56 20.91 34.67
C SER A 66 -22.38 20.18 34.03
N VAL A 67 -21.24 20.26 34.71
CA VAL A 67 -20.02 19.54 34.34
C VAL A 67 -19.58 18.69 35.53
N ASN A 68 -19.57 17.37 35.34
CA ASN A 68 -19.24 16.41 36.39
C ASN A 68 -17.72 16.17 36.46
N LEU A 69 -17.10 16.50 37.58
CA LEU A 69 -15.64 16.39 37.75
C LEU A 69 -15.27 15.90 39.16
N SER A 70 -14.07 15.35 39.29
CA SER A 70 -13.51 14.99 40.60
C SER A 70 -13.21 16.25 41.43
N PRO A 71 -13.37 16.24 42.77
CA PRO A 71 -12.99 17.34 43.66
C PRO A 71 -11.49 17.70 43.62
N THR A 72 -10.65 16.79 43.12
CA THR A 72 -9.22 16.99 42.87
C THR A 72 -8.89 17.44 41.44
N ALA A 73 -9.91 17.67 40.59
CA ALA A 73 -9.70 18.16 39.25
C ALA A 73 -9.17 19.60 39.25
N THR A 74 -8.44 19.95 38.21
CA THR A 74 -7.85 21.27 37.98
C THR A 74 -8.76 22.18 37.15
N VAL A 75 -8.51 23.49 37.18
CA VAL A 75 -9.22 24.47 36.34
C VAL A 75 -9.07 24.14 34.84
N ASP A 76 -7.94 23.59 34.40
CA ASP A 76 -7.76 23.16 33.01
C ASP A 76 -8.62 21.95 32.62
N GLU A 77 -8.84 21.03 33.55
CA GLU A 77 -9.77 19.91 33.35
C GLU A 77 -11.21 20.41 33.26
N LEU A 78 -11.57 21.42 34.06
CA LEU A 78 -12.85 22.11 33.94
C LEU A 78 -13.03 22.79 32.57
N LYS A 79 -12.04 23.56 32.10
CA LYS A 79 -12.09 24.19 30.78
C LYS A 79 -12.22 23.19 29.63
N ARG A 80 -11.52 22.04 29.73
CA ARG A 80 -11.63 20.95 28.73
C ARG A 80 -13.00 20.27 28.76
N ALA A 81 -13.59 20.10 29.94
CA ALA A 81 -14.92 19.52 30.08
C ALA A 81 -16.02 20.48 29.57
N ILE A 82 -15.93 21.77 29.88
CA ILE A 82 -16.81 22.82 29.31
C ILE A 82 -16.71 22.85 27.77
N LYS A 83 -15.48 22.76 27.21
CA LYS A 83 -15.27 22.67 25.76
C LYS A 83 -16.00 21.47 25.15
N LYS A 84 -15.95 20.31 25.83
CA LYS A 84 -16.57 19.08 25.34
C LYS A 84 -18.09 19.20 25.27
N GLU A 85 -18.71 19.82 26.27
CA GLU A 85 -20.17 20.06 26.29
C GLU A 85 -20.62 21.11 25.25
N LEU A 86 -19.83 22.18 25.03
CA LEU A 86 -20.25 23.30 24.16
C LEU A 86 -19.72 23.27 22.72
N GLY A 87 -18.81 22.35 22.37
CA GLY A 87 -18.24 22.25 21.02
C GLY A 87 -17.39 23.46 20.58
N LEU A 88 -16.82 24.23 21.52
CA LEU A 88 -16.17 25.52 21.27
C LEU A 88 -14.65 25.44 20.94
N VAL A 89 -14.10 26.54 20.39
CA VAL A 89 -12.67 26.70 20.06
C VAL A 89 -11.80 26.81 21.32
N ASN A 90 -10.65 26.11 21.30
CA ASN A 90 -9.56 26.01 22.29
C ASN A 90 -9.91 26.35 23.77
N ALA A 91 -9.98 25.31 24.61
CA ALA A 91 -10.25 25.38 26.05
C ALA A 91 -9.36 26.38 26.80
N GLU A 92 -8.11 26.56 26.37
CA GLU A 92 -7.15 27.45 27.02
C GLU A 92 -7.53 28.94 26.91
N ARG A 93 -8.34 29.30 25.90
CA ARG A 93 -8.74 30.70 25.65
C ARG A 93 -10.03 31.12 26.36
N LEU A 94 -10.70 30.20 27.05
CA LEU A 94 -11.89 30.51 27.86
C LEU A 94 -11.50 31.31 29.10
N ILE A 95 -12.27 32.37 29.40
CA ILE A 95 -12.16 33.12 30.65
C ILE A 95 -13.32 32.66 31.55
N LEU A 96 -13.00 32.21 32.76
CA LEU A 96 -13.97 31.71 33.73
C LEU A 96 -14.09 32.67 34.91
N TRP A 97 -15.32 32.97 35.30
CA TRP A 97 -15.63 33.85 36.43
C TRP A 97 -16.50 33.12 37.45
N LYS A 98 -16.24 33.31 38.74
CA LYS A 98 -17.07 32.78 39.83
C LYS A 98 -18.13 33.81 40.22
N ARG A 99 -19.41 33.43 40.31
CA ARG A 99 -20.49 34.30 40.81
C ARG A 99 -21.46 33.54 41.72
N SER A 100 -21.71 34.05 42.92
CA SER A 100 -22.74 33.57 43.83
C SER A 100 -24.03 34.36 43.63
N ILE A 101 -25.19 33.69 43.58
CA ILE A 101 -26.50 34.34 43.41
C ILE A 101 -27.27 34.23 44.74
N PRO A 102 -27.72 35.34 45.35
CA PRO A 102 -28.54 35.28 46.55
C PRO A 102 -29.96 34.75 46.24
N GLU A 103 -30.54 33.93 47.13
CA GLU A 103 -31.84 33.27 46.95
C GLU A 103 -33.04 34.22 46.68
N SER A 104 -32.88 35.53 46.91
CA SER A 104 -33.90 36.55 46.61
C SER A 104 -33.92 37.04 45.17
N ASP A 105 -32.87 36.79 44.39
CA ASP A 105 -32.68 37.26 43.02
C ASP A 105 -32.81 36.14 41.98
N ASP A 106 -33.21 34.93 42.39
CA ASP A 106 -33.36 33.76 41.50
C ASP A 106 -34.75 33.75 40.84
N ASP A 107 -35.03 34.75 40.00
CA ASP A 107 -36.22 34.78 39.15
C ASP A 107 -36.02 34.07 37.79
N GLY A 108 -34.87 33.41 37.59
CA GLY A 108 -34.51 32.59 36.41
C GLY A 108 -34.36 33.37 35.10
N LYS A 109 -34.69 34.67 35.09
CA LYS A 109 -34.97 35.45 33.88
C LYS A 109 -34.01 36.60 33.63
N THR A 110 -33.09 36.84 34.56
CA THR A 110 -32.12 37.94 34.45
C THR A 110 -30.82 37.45 33.80
N PRO A 111 -30.37 38.01 32.66
CA PRO A 111 -29.12 37.62 32.02
C PRO A 111 -27.91 37.85 32.93
N MET A 112 -27.00 36.89 32.97
CA MET A 112 -25.80 36.96 33.80
C MET A 112 -24.78 37.92 33.18
N THR A 113 -24.75 39.16 33.67
CA THR A 113 -23.77 40.19 33.30
C THR A 113 -22.48 40.10 34.14
N LEU A 114 -21.38 40.69 33.67
CA LEU A 114 -20.16 40.84 34.47
C LEU A 114 -20.13 42.16 35.26
N GLU A 115 -21.20 42.95 35.22
CA GLU A 115 -21.26 44.26 35.87
C GLU A 115 -21.26 44.09 37.40
N GLY A 116 -20.28 44.68 38.08
CA GLY A 116 -20.11 44.60 39.53
C GLY A 116 -19.21 43.46 40.05
N LEU A 117 -18.65 42.61 39.18
CA LEU A 117 -17.62 41.62 39.58
C LEU A 117 -16.23 42.27 39.60
N ASP A 118 -15.47 42.07 40.67
CA ASP A 118 -14.08 42.54 40.77
C ASP A 118 -13.08 41.55 40.12
N GLU A 119 -11.80 41.94 40.02
CA GLU A 119 -10.75 41.08 39.47
C GLU A 119 -10.50 39.79 40.28
N THR A 120 -10.93 39.71 41.54
CA THR A 120 -10.77 38.52 42.41
C THR A 120 -11.77 37.41 42.07
N ALA A 121 -12.84 37.71 41.33
CA ALA A 121 -13.79 36.73 40.82
C ALA A 121 -13.29 35.94 39.60
N ALA A 122 -12.18 36.36 38.97
CA ALA A 122 -11.62 35.70 37.79
C ALA A 122 -10.79 34.45 38.16
N ILE A 123 -11.13 33.30 37.58
CA ILE A 123 -10.42 32.04 37.80
C ILE A 123 -9.22 31.96 36.83
N ARG A 124 -8.08 32.56 37.24
CA ARG A 124 -6.90 32.73 36.37
C ARG A 124 -5.82 31.64 36.49
N ARG A 125 -5.88 30.75 37.48
CA ARG A 125 -4.82 29.77 37.77
C ARG A 125 -5.14 28.38 37.16
N PRO A 126 -4.51 28.00 36.02
CA PRO A 126 -4.86 26.79 35.25
C PRO A 126 -4.71 25.48 36.04
N LYS A 127 -3.67 25.43 36.89
CA LYS A 127 -3.30 24.27 37.72
C LYS A 127 -3.91 24.29 39.13
N ALA A 128 -4.74 25.27 39.47
CA ALA A 128 -5.39 25.28 40.79
C ALA A 128 -6.47 24.18 40.84
N LEU A 129 -6.62 23.55 42.01
CA LEU A 129 -7.67 22.57 42.25
C LEU A 129 -9.03 23.26 42.31
N ILE A 130 -10.07 22.69 41.69
CA ILE A 130 -11.42 23.26 41.73
C ILE A 130 -11.95 23.35 43.16
N SER A 131 -11.59 22.41 44.04
CA SER A 131 -11.90 22.44 45.48
C SER A 131 -11.37 23.69 46.21
N SER A 132 -10.34 24.34 45.69
CA SER A 132 -9.81 25.60 46.24
C SER A 132 -10.64 26.84 45.91
N LEU A 133 -11.64 26.72 45.04
CA LEU A 133 -12.48 27.83 44.58
C LEU A 133 -13.69 28.10 45.51
N SER A 134 -13.92 27.29 46.55
CA SER A 134 -15.03 27.40 47.52
C SER A 134 -16.39 27.63 46.84
N LEU A 135 -16.79 26.69 45.97
CA LEU A 135 -18.07 26.71 45.25
C LEU A 135 -19.15 26.03 46.12
N ASP A 136 -20.06 26.83 46.67
CA ASP A 136 -21.28 26.37 47.34
C ASP A 136 -22.39 26.05 46.32
N ASP A 137 -23.53 25.55 46.80
CA ASP A 137 -24.63 25.10 45.93
C ASP A 137 -25.32 26.25 45.19
N ASN A 138 -25.06 27.51 45.58
CA ASN A 138 -25.63 28.72 44.99
C ASN A 138 -24.59 29.50 44.15
N THR A 139 -23.49 28.86 43.74
CA THR A 139 -22.43 29.46 42.93
C THR A 139 -22.40 28.91 41.51
N TYR A 140 -22.45 29.80 40.52
CA TYR A 140 -22.31 29.50 39.09
C TYR A 140 -20.93 29.93 38.55
N ILE A 141 -20.46 29.21 37.53
CA ILE A 141 -19.25 29.55 36.76
C ILE A 141 -19.67 30.20 35.44
N ILE A 142 -19.38 31.49 35.28
CA ILE A 142 -19.68 32.21 34.03
C ILE A 142 -18.53 31.97 33.05
N VAL A 143 -18.89 31.47 31.86
CA VAL A 143 -17.98 31.17 30.76
C VAL A 143 -18.00 32.31 29.74
N GLU A 144 -16.90 33.04 29.65
CA GLU A 144 -16.71 34.09 28.66
C GLU A 144 -15.81 33.60 27.52
N GLN A 145 -16.33 33.70 26.29
CA GLN A 145 -15.53 33.47 25.09
C GLN A 145 -14.61 34.68 24.85
N PRO A 146 -13.38 34.47 24.34
CA PRO A 146 -12.51 35.57 23.93
C PRO A 146 -13.22 36.37 22.84
N SER A 147 -13.44 37.67 23.08
CA SER A 147 -14.22 38.52 22.19
C SER A 147 -13.64 38.54 20.76
N GLN A 148 -14.51 38.30 19.78
CA GLN A 148 -14.28 38.80 18.42
C GLN A 148 -14.37 40.33 18.49
N ALA A 149 -13.40 41.04 17.92
CA ALA A 149 -13.34 42.50 17.95
C ALA A 149 -14.67 43.14 17.48
N PRO A 150 -15.10 44.27 18.07
CA PRO A 150 -16.43 44.83 17.83
C PRO A 150 -16.57 45.38 16.40
N LYS A 151 -17.73 45.11 15.78
CA LYS A 151 -18.19 45.78 14.55
C LYS A 151 -18.29 47.29 14.79
N ARG A 152 -17.56 48.08 14.00
CA ARG A 152 -17.71 49.55 13.95
C ARG A 152 -19.11 49.91 13.47
N THR A 153 -19.73 50.88 14.15
CA THR A 153 -20.99 51.53 13.75
C THR A 153 -20.76 52.54 12.63
N ARG A 154 -21.77 52.67 11.79
CA ARG A 154 -21.80 53.36 10.49
C ARG A 154 -21.62 54.89 10.54
N GLU A 155 -21.31 55.46 11.71
CA GLU A 155 -21.13 56.91 11.91
C GLU A 155 -19.65 57.31 12.01
N ASP A 156 -18.72 56.35 12.15
CA ASP A 156 -17.27 56.62 12.08
C ASP A 156 -16.74 56.71 10.62
N ASP A 157 -17.57 56.37 9.62
CA ASP A 157 -17.19 56.27 8.21
C ASP A 157 -17.25 57.60 7.43
N GLU A 158 -17.77 58.69 8.01
CA GLU A 158 -17.82 60.00 7.33
C GLU A 158 -16.67 60.94 7.73
N VAL A 159 -16.01 60.73 8.86
CA VAL A 159 -14.90 61.60 9.32
C VAL A 159 -13.51 61.04 8.99
N ASP A 160 -13.39 59.73 8.71
CA ASP A 160 -12.10 59.08 8.38
C ASP A 160 -11.86 58.93 6.84
N ARG A 161 -12.79 59.40 5.99
CA ARG A 161 -12.60 59.38 4.52
C ARG A 161 -11.74 60.52 3.97
N ASP A 162 -11.59 61.61 4.72
CA ASP A 162 -10.80 62.77 4.28
C ASP A 162 -9.32 62.74 4.74
N SER A 163 -8.92 61.77 5.58
CA SER A 163 -7.58 61.70 6.19
C SER A 163 -6.66 60.58 5.67
N LYS A 164 -7.14 59.68 4.80
CA LYS A 164 -6.30 58.62 4.18
C LYS A 164 -6.31 58.64 2.66
N ARG A 165 -5.82 59.73 2.07
CA ARG A 165 -5.00 59.61 0.85
C ARG A 165 -3.58 59.17 1.25
N SER A 166 -3.47 57.95 1.73
CA SER A 166 -2.18 57.26 1.79
C SER A 166 -1.76 57.01 0.34
N ARG A 167 -0.65 57.61 -0.11
CA ARG A 167 -0.03 57.24 -1.38
C ARG A 167 0.11 55.71 -1.42
N ALA A 168 -0.37 55.06 -2.48
CA ALA A 168 -0.06 53.67 -2.72
C ALA A 168 1.47 53.51 -2.65
N LYS A 169 1.97 52.64 -1.76
CA LYS A 169 3.39 52.34 -1.69
C LYS A 169 3.84 51.83 -3.06
N THR A 170 4.98 52.30 -3.55
CA THR A 170 5.55 51.73 -4.78
C THR A 170 5.97 50.28 -4.52
N ASP A 171 5.99 49.42 -5.54
CA ASP A 171 6.42 48.02 -5.42
C ASP A 171 7.75 47.86 -4.67
N GLN A 172 8.70 48.76 -4.92
CA GLN A 172 10.01 48.75 -4.29
C GLN A 172 9.92 49.02 -2.78
N GLN A 173 9.06 49.96 -2.36
CA GLN A 173 8.86 50.26 -0.94
C GLN A 173 8.21 49.09 -0.21
N LEU A 174 7.27 48.38 -0.85
CA LEU A 174 6.68 47.17 -0.27
C LEU A 174 7.74 46.08 -0.08
N TRP A 175 8.59 45.87 -1.08
CA TRP A 175 9.71 44.93 -0.99
C TRP A 175 10.68 45.31 0.13
N ASP A 176 11.17 46.55 0.15
CA ASP A 176 12.16 47.02 1.12
C ASP A 176 11.65 46.87 2.56
N ASP A 177 10.39 47.27 2.82
CA ASP A 177 9.76 47.15 4.15
C ASP A 177 9.69 45.69 4.62
N TRP A 178 9.22 44.78 3.76
CA TRP A 178 9.06 43.37 4.12
C TRP A 178 10.41 42.65 4.22
N HIS A 179 11.33 42.95 3.32
CA HIS A 179 12.68 42.39 3.34
C HIS A 179 13.41 42.78 4.62
N GLU A 180 13.39 44.06 5.00
CA GLU A 180 14.00 44.54 6.25
C GLU A 180 13.32 43.96 7.49
N TYR A 181 11.99 43.90 7.51
CA TYR A 181 11.22 43.31 8.60
C TYR A 181 11.59 41.83 8.79
N LEU A 182 11.52 41.02 7.73
CA LEU A 182 11.80 39.58 7.83
C LEU A 182 13.26 39.33 8.20
N ARG A 183 14.19 40.09 7.62
CA ARG A 183 15.62 40.01 7.95
C ARG A 183 15.90 40.27 9.43
N SER A 184 15.13 41.15 10.06
CA SER A 184 15.30 41.52 11.48
C SER A 184 14.55 40.61 12.44
N ASN A 185 13.49 39.92 12.00
CA ASN A 185 12.59 39.14 12.88
C ASN A 185 12.67 37.62 12.67
N ILE A 186 13.23 37.15 11.55
CA ILE A 186 13.31 35.73 11.23
C ILE A 186 14.75 35.24 11.33
N GLU A 187 15.00 34.43 12.35
CA GLU A 187 16.24 33.67 12.44
C GLU A 187 16.18 32.45 11.51
N VAL A 188 17.12 32.37 10.58
CA VAL A 188 17.33 31.20 9.72
C VAL A 188 18.43 30.32 10.31
N GLN A 189 18.15 29.02 10.42
CA GLN A 189 19.11 28.06 10.96
C GLN A 189 20.14 27.63 9.91
N ILE A 190 21.34 27.31 10.37
CA ILE A 190 22.38 26.74 9.52
C ILE A 190 21.87 25.39 8.96
N PRO A 191 22.06 25.13 7.65
CA PRO A 191 21.73 23.85 7.05
C PRO A 191 22.32 22.65 7.80
N PRO A 192 21.57 21.56 7.98
CA PRO A 192 22.07 20.39 8.69
C PRO A 192 23.18 19.67 7.91
N GLU A 193 24.05 18.97 8.64
CA GLU A 193 25.11 18.16 8.03
C GLU A 193 24.53 16.92 7.32
N LEU A 194 25.04 16.63 6.12
CA LEU A 194 24.61 15.46 5.33
C LEU A 194 25.08 14.11 5.91
N TYR A 195 26.26 14.10 6.52
CA TYR A 195 26.92 12.88 7.03
C TYR A 195 27.37 13.05 8.49
N PRO A 196 26.43 13.23 9.43
CA PRO A 196 26.76 13.42 10.83
C PRO A 196 27.56 12.21 11.35
N MET A 197 28.75 12.46 11.87
CA MET A 197 29.70 11.42 12.30
C MET A 197 29.11 10.48 13.35
N GLU A 198 28.35 11.03 14.31
CA GLU A 198 27.67 10.27 15.37
C GLU A 198 26.71 9.20 14.79
N LEU A 199 26.10 9.46 13.63
CA LEU A 199 25.20 8.49 12.99
C LEU A 199 25.93 7.49 12.12
N GLN A 200 27.15 7.76 11.67
CA GLN A 200 27.92 6.77 10.91
C GLN A 200 28.27 5.56 11.78
N GLU A 201 28.55 5.77 13.08
CA GLU A 201 28.81 4.69 14.04
C GLU A 201 27.62 3.74 14.20
N SER A 202 26.40 4.22 13.95
CA SER A 202 25.18 3.43 14.05
C SER A 202 25.05 2.34 12.96
N THR A 203 25.96 2.31 11.99
CA THR A 203 26.08 1.23 10.98
C THR A 203 26.82 0.01 11.52
N GLY A 204 27.41 0.09 12.72
CA GLY A 204 28.00 -1.05 13.44
C GLY A 204 29.04 -1.78 12.61
N ARG A 205 28.95 -3.12 12.57
CA ARG A 205 29.90 -3.98 11.83
C ARG A 205 29.79 -3.86 10.31
N PHE A 206 28.80 -3.13 9.81
CA PHE A 206 28.65 -2.81 8.38
C PHE A 206 29.30 -1.47 8.01
N GLN A 207 29.93 -0.78 8.96
CA GLN A 207 30.63 0.46 8.68
C GLN A 207 31.73 0.26 7.64
N LYS A 208 31.77 1.13 6.63
CA LYS A 208 32.78 1.11 5.57
C LYS A 208 33.65 2.36 5.68
N ALA A 209 34.94 2.19 5.91
CA ALA A 209 35.86 3.29 6.23
C ALA A 209 35.88 4.44 5.22
N GLU A 210 35.77 4.12 3.92
CA GLU A 210 35.83 5.10 2.83
C GLU A 210 34.45 5.57 2.35
N SER A 211 33.37 5.14 3.00
CA SER A 211 32.00 5.49 2.59
C SER A 211 31.21 6.06 3.74
N ARG A 212 30.21 6.87 3.40
CA ARG A 212 29.29 7.47 4.37
C ARG A 212 27.85 7.25 3.92
N VAL A 213 27.03 6.85 4.87
CA VAL A 213 25.59 6.68 4.66
C VAL A 213 24.93 8.05 4.84
N PRO A 214 24.16 8.55 3.85
CA PRO A 214 23.43 9.80 4.02
C PRO A 214 22.32 9.62 5.06
N PHE A 215 22.33 10.48 6.08
CA PHE A 215 21.29 10.52 7.08
C PHE A 215 20.44 11.77 6.94
N ASN A 216 19.16 11.59 7.21
CA ASN A 216 18.17 12.63 7.28
C ASN A 216 17.62 12.68 8.71
N GLY A 217 17.70 13.85 9.35
CA GLY A 217 17.34 14.01 10.76
C GLY A 217 18.25 13.20 11.70
N SER A 218 17.69 12.74 12.81
CA SER A 218 18.49 12.14 13.89
C SER A 218 18.84 10.66 13.68
N ARG A 219 18.13 9.89 12.84
CA ARG A 219 18.33 8.42 12.74
C ARG A 219 18.00 7.76 11.39
N PHE A 220 17.51 8.49 10.38
CA PHE A 220 16.91 7.90 9.18
C PHE A 220 17.89 7.86 8.01
N VAL A 221 18.13 6.69 7.41
CA VAL A 221 18.94 6.55 6.19
C VAL A 221 18.12 7.03 5.00
N ASP A 222 18.61 8.03 4.27
CA ASP A 222 17.91 8.58 3.10
C ASP A 222 18.82 8.67 1.87
N LEU A 223 18.76 7.62 1.05
CA LEU A 223 19.57 7.54 -0.16
C LEU A 223 19.12 8.51 -1.26
N ARG A 224 18.00 9.24 -1.08
CA ARG A 224 17.68 10.38 -1.95
C ARG A 224 18.67 11.51 -1.79
N LEU A 225 19.47 11.53 -0.71
CA LEU A 225 20.50 12.53 -0.42
C LEU A 225 21.93 12.08 -0.75
N ASP A 226 22.12 10.99 -1.49
CA ASP A 226 23.44 10.65 -2.01
C ASP A 226 23.94 11.71 -3.03
N THR A 227 25.24 11.95 -3.05
CA THR A 227 25.90 12.93 -3.90
C THR A 227 26.22 12.40 -5.31
N THR A 228 26.23 11.08 -5.51
CA THR A 228 26.41 10.51 -6.86
C THR A 228 25.09 10.45 -7.59
N PRO A 229 24.93 11.20 -8.69
CA PRO A 229 23.64 11.32 -9.35
C PRO A 229 23.34 10.13 -10.26
N THR A 230 22.05 9.81 -10.36
CA THR A 230 21.52 8.86 -11.34
C THR A 230 21.63 9.43 -12.76
N ALA A 231 21.53 8.57 -13.78
CA ALA A 231 21.50 9.01 -15.17
C ALA A 231 20.36 10.03 -15.44
N MET A 232 19.18 9.77 -14.86
CA MET A 232 18.04 10.69 -14.94
C MET A 232 18.30 12.00 -14.19
N GLY A 233 18.90 11.94 -13.00
CA GLY A 233 19.29 13.13 -12.23
C GLY A 233 20.29 14.04 -12.96
N LYS A 234 21.30 13.46 -13.64
CA LYS A 234 22.22 14.21 -14.51
C LYS A 234 21.50 14.89 -15.67
N LYS A 235 20.58 14.16 -16.31
CA LYS A 235 19.75 14.71 -17.40
C LYS A 235 18.90 15.87 -16.89
N LEU A 236 18.19 15.70 -15.78
CA LEU A 236 17.32 16.72 -15.19
C LEU A 236 18.11 17.98 -14.79
N SER A 237 19.25 17.81 -14.13
CA SER A 237 20.16 18.91 -13.78
C SER A 237 20.57 19.72 -15.01
N THR A 238 20.92 19.05 -16.12
CA THR A 238 21.31 19.72 -17.37
C THR A 238 20.15 20.53 -17.95
N LEU A 239 18.94 19.97 -17.92
CA LEU A 239 17.73 20.65 -18.41
C LEU A 239 17.38 21.88 -17.58
N CYS A 240 17.43 21.78 -16.26
CA CYS A 240 17.15 22.92 -15.37
C CYS A 240 18.12 24.10 -15.61
N LYS A 241 19.37 23.83 -15.98
CA LYS A 241 20.37 24.87 -16.28
C LYS A 241 20.15 25.60 -17.60
N GLN A 242 19.39 25.04 -18.53
CA GLN A 242 19.15 25.69 -19.82
C GLN A 242 18.24 26.92 -19.71
N GLY A 243 17.55 27.10 -18.57
CA GLY A 243 16.70 28.25 -18.28
C GLY A 243 15.39 28.26 -19.09
N GLY A 244 14.56 29.29 -18.87
CA GLY A 244 13.30 29.51 -19.59
C GLY A 244 12.06 28.81 -19.01
N GLN A 245 10.91 28.99 -19.67
CA GLN A 245 9.64 28.32 -19.34
C GLN A 245 9.66 26.85 -19.80
N LEU A 246 10.46 26.03 -19.12
CA LEU A 246 10.50 24.59 -19.32
C LEU A 246 9.66 23.88 -18.26
N LEU A 247 8.85 22.92 -18.70
CA LEU A 247 8.08 22.04 -17.85
C LEU A 247 8.57 20.59 -18.03
N HIS A 248 9.18 20.04 -16.99
CA HIS A 248 9.67 18.66 -16.98
C HIS A 248 8.70 17.78 -16.19
N VAL A 249 8.14 16.76 -16.85
CA VAL A 249 7.21 15.82 -16.21
C VAL A 249 7.90 14.46 -16.06
N LEU A 250 8.13 14.05 -14.83
CA LEU A 250 8.74 12.76 -14.48
C LEU A 250 7.64 11.72 -14.33
N PHE A 251 7.72 10.68 -15.15
CA PHE A 251 6.65 9.71 -15.30
C PHE A 251 7.17 8.28 -15.17
N ALA A 252 6.88 7.66 -14.02
CA ALA A 252 7.28 6.28 -13.71
C ALA A 252 6.52 5.75 -12.49
N VAL A 253 6.54 4.43 -12.32
CA VAL A 253 5.99 3.74 -11.15
C VAL A 253 6.58 4.24 -9.82
N SER A 254 5.87 4.02 -8.72
CA SER A 254 6.34 4.38 -7.38
C SER A 254 7.65 3.65 -7.05
N GLY A 255 8.65 4.37 -6.57
CA GLY A 255 9.96 3.80 -6.21
C GLY A 255 10.97 3.68 -7.35
N ALA A 256 10.62 4.08 -8.57
CA ALA A 256 11.53 4.08 -9.73
C ALA A 256 12.66 5.13 -9.66
N GLY A 257 12.66 6.03 -8.66
CA GLY A 257 13.71 7.04 -8.50
C GLY A 257 13.35 8.46 -8.98
N LYS A 258 12.05 8.80 -9.09
CA LYS A 258 11.59 10.16 -9.44
C LYS A 258 12.09 11.23 -8.46
N THR A 259 11.73 11.13 -7.19
CA THR A 259 12.20 12.02 -6.11
C THR A 259 13.71 12.04 -6.01
N ARG A 260 14.37 10.87 -6.17
CA ARG A 260 15.83 10.78 -6.22
C ARG A 260 16.41 11.64 -7.35
N SER A 261 15.82 11.60 -8.54
CA SER A 261 16.26 12.40 -9.69
C SER A 261 16.04 13.90 -9.46
N ILE A 262 14.94 14.28 -8.79
CA ILE A 262 14.70 15.66 -8.35
C ILE A 262 15.81 16.11 -7.40
N PHE A 263 16.13 15.30 -6.39
CA PHE A 263 17.14 15.64 -5.40
C PHE A 263 18.54 15.67 -6.02
N ASP A 264 18.85 14.78 -6.95
CA ASP A 264 20.11 14.78 -7.71
C ASP A 264 20.40 16.14 -8.36
N ALA A 265 19.38 16.90 -8.77
CA ALA A 265 19.57 18.22 -9.35
C ALA A 265 20.20 19.22 -8.35
N ALA A 266 19.77 19.18 -7.08
CA ALA A 266 20.31 20.03 -6.03
C ALA A 266 21.59 19.45 -5.39
N MET A 267 21.65 18.11 -5.23
CA MET A 267 22.72 17.41 -4.51
C MET A 267 24.09 17.46 -5.21
N GLN A 268 24.12 17.68 -6.53
CA GLN A 268 25.35 17.73 -7.32
C GLN A 268 26.17 19.02 -7.14
N ASN A 269 25.71 19.99 -6.34
CA ASN A 269 26.30 21.35 -6.24
C ASN A 269 26.52 22.00 -7.61
N CYS A 270 25.69 21.63 -8.59
CA CYS A 270 25.83 22.06 -9.96
C CYS A 270 25.25 23.47 -10.20
N GLY A 271 24.76 24.15 -9.17
CA GLY A 271 24.15 25.48 -9.25
C GLY A 271 22.63 25.50 -9.31
N VAL A 272 21.91 24.38 -9.23
CA VAL A 272 20.44 24.38 -9.28
C VAL A 272 19.84 24.47 -7.87
N PHE A 273 19.45 25.67 -7.44
CA PHE A 273 18.71 25.90 -6.18
C PHE A 273 17.25 25.49 -6.39
N LEU A 274 16.88 24.39 -5.75
CA LEU A 274 15.57 23.76 -5.95
C LEU A 274 14.63 24.06 -4.79
N LEU A 275 13.53 24.77 -5.05
CA LEU A 275 12.39 24.83 -4.14
C LEU A 275 11.58 23.53 -4.28
N TYR A 276 11.52 22.74 -3.22
CA TYR A 276 10.84 21.44 -3.20
C TYR A 276 9.50 21.55 -2.48
N ILE A 277 8.43 21.03 -3.08
CA ILE A 277 7.09 20.89 -2.50
C ILE A 277 6.66 19.43 -2.65
N GLU A 278 6.27 18.79 -1.54
CA GLU A 278 5.70 17.44 -1.56
C GLU A 278 4.18 17.49 -1.34
N CYS A 279 3.40 17.16 -2.36
CA CYS A 279 1.94 17.23 -2.30
C CYS A 279 1.29 16.04 -1.55
N ASN A 280 1.79 15.68 -0.36
CA ASN A 280 1.32 14.51 0.37
C ASN A 280 0.98 14.84 1.84
N PRO A 281 -0.31 15.10 2.17
CA PRO A 281 -0.72 15.46 3.53
C PRO A 281 -0.68 14.29 4.52
N GLU A 282 -0.65 13.04 4.05
CA GLU A 282 -0.68 11.84 4.90
C GLU A 282 0.67 11.52 5.57
N THR A 283 1.73 12.27 5.26
CA THR A 283 3.11 12.02 5.74
C THR A 283 3.29 12.13 7.26
N LEU A 284 2.31 12.64 8.01
CA LEU A 284 2.35 12.70 9.49
C LEU A 284 1.47 11.66 10.20
N GLY A 285 0.58 10.94 9.49
CA GLY A 285 -0.61 10.34 10.10
C GLY A 285 -0.51 8.90 10.63
N VAL A 286 0.44 8.08 10.18
CA VAL A 286 0.39 6.62 10.50
C VAL A 286 1.59 6.11 11.30
N ASN A 287 2.72 6.83 11.32
CA ASN A 287 3.93 6.45 12.08
C ASN A 287 4.54 7.63 12.83
N ALA A 288 3.72 8.45 13.50
CA ALA A 288 4.21 9.56 14.34
C ALA A 288 5.17 9.08 15.46
N ALA A 289 5.14 7.79 15.82
CA ALA A 289 6.07 7.18 16.77
C ALA A 289 7.48 6.87 16.20
N GLU A 290 7.64 6.80 14.87
CA GLU A 290 8.92 6.51 14.19
C GLU A 290 9.35 7.56 13.13
N GLY A 291 8.60 8.68 13.02
CA GLY A 291 8.96 9.94 12.38
C GLY A 291 9.84 9.86 11.12
N GLU A 292 9.23 9.72 9.94
CA GLU A 292 9.94 10.03 8.68
C GLU A 292 10.25 11.54 8.67
N PRO A 293 11.53 11.95 8.72
CA PRO A 293 11.91 13.36 8.87
C PRO A 293 11.69 14.19 7.58
N THR A 294 11.16 13.60 6.51
CA THR A 294 11.12 14.22 5.17
C THR A 294 9.78 14.79 4.75
N GLY A 295 8.73 14.63 5.55
CA GLY A 295 7.41 15.20 5.24
C GLY A 295 7.47 16.72 5.15
N ASP A 296 6.83 17.29 4.12
CA ASP A 296 6.70 18.73 3.93
C ASP A 296 5.58 19.29 4.82
N ARG A 297 5.92 19.67 6.06
CA ARG A 297 4.97 20.23 7.04
C ARG A 297 4.39 21.57 6.58
N ASN A 298 5.13 22.30 5.75
CA ASN A 298 4.65 23.55 5.19
C ASN A 298 3.51 23.30 4.19
N PHE A 299 3.59 22.24 3.38
CA PHE A 299 2.49 21.83 2.52
C PHE A 299 1.30 21.28 3.32
N ILE A 300 1.54 20.55 4.41
CA ILE A 300 0.48 20.05 5.30
C ILE A 300 -0.31 21.22 5.89
N ARG A 301 0.40 22.23 6.42
CA ARG A 301 -0.26 23.44 6.93
C ARG A 301 -1.05 24.16 5.84
N PHE A 302 -0.51 24.26 4.63
CA PHE A 302 -1.24 24.80 3.47
C PHE A 302 -2.52 24.00 3.18
N TYR A 303 -2.46 22.68 3.25
CA TYR A 303 -3.61 21.79 3.09
C TYR A 303 -4.67 22.05 4.19
N GLU A 304 -4.28 22.12 5.46
CA GLU A 304 -5.19 22.41 6.58
C GLU A 304 -5.83 23.81 6.47
N ASP A 305 -5.07 24.80 6.02
CA ASP A 305 -5.60 26.14 5.76
C ASP A 305 -6.60 26.13 4.59
N MET A 306 -6.33 25.35 3.52
CA MET A 306 -7.28 25.16 2.42
C MET A 306 -8.56 24.42 2.84
N GLU A 307 -8.47 23.41 3.70
CA GLU A 307 -9.64 22.73 4.27
C GLU A 307 -10.53 23.71 5.03
N ARG A 308 -9.92 24.54 5.89
CA ARG A 308 -10.66 25.58 6.63
C ARG A 308 -11.39 26.55 5.70
N VAL A 309 -10.75 26.94 4.59
CA VAL A 309 -11.38 27.80 3.58
C VAL A 309 -12.54 27.10 2.88
N ASP A 310 -12.44 25.80 2.58
CA ASP A 310 -13.55 25.03 2.00
C ASP A 310 -14.72 24.94 2.97
N ASP A 311 -14.47 24.70 4.25
CA ASP A 311 -15.50 24.61 5.28
C ASP A 311 -16.21 25.94 5.51
N GLU A 312 -15.46 27.04 5.60
CA GLU A 312 -16.03 28.36 5.90
C GLU A 312 -16.68 29.03 4.69
N ASN A 313 -16.08 28.87 3.50
CA ASN A 313 -16.44 29.67 2.32
C ASN A 313 -16.77 28.83 1.08
N GLY A 314 -16.44 27.54 1.05
CA GLY A 314 -16.50 26.68 -0.12
C GLY A 314 -15.50 27.08 -1.20
N LEU A 315 -14.56 26.20 -1.55
CA LEU A 315 -13.50 26.49 -2.54
C LEU A 315 -14.03 26.78 -3.95
N HIS A 316 -15.26 26.34 -4.26
CA HIS A 316 -15.94 26.59 -5.52
C HIS A 316 -16.60 27.98 -5.59
N THR A 317 -16.67 28.74 -4.49
CA THR A 317 -17.25 30.09 -4.47
C THR A 317 -16.21 31.14 -4.89
N ALA A 318 -16.66 32.35 -5.25
CA ALA A 318 -15.74 33.44 -5.57
C ALA A 318 -14.81 33.78 -4.38
N LYS A 319 -15.35 33.77 -3.16
CA LYS A 319 -14.59 34.04 -1.93
C LYS A 319 -13.58 32.93 -1.63
N GLY A 320 -13.98 31.66 -1.71
CA GLY A 320 -13.06 30.53 -1.53
C GLY A 320 -11.97 30.47 -2.60
N ARG A 321 -12.30 30.79 -3.87
CA ARG A 321 -11.30 30.90 -4.94
C ARG A 321 -10.30 32.04 -4.73
N SER A 322 -10.77 33.20 -4.26
CA SER A 322 -9.89 34.33 -3.95
C SER A 322 -8.91 33.97 -2.82
N GLU A 323 -9.44 33.37 -1.75
CA GLU A 323 -8.63 33.00 -0.59
C GLU A 323 -7.66 31.86 -0.89
N SER A 324 -8.06 30.87 -1.69
CA SER A 324 -7.14 29.82 -2.14
C SER A 324 -5.98 30.35 -2.99
N ARG A 325 -6.24 31.33 -3.88
CA ARG A 325 -5.15 32.02 -4.62
C ARG A 325 -4.19 32.75 -3.69
N ARG A 326 -4.71 33.45 -2.68
CA ARG A 326 -3.91 34.11 -1.65
C ARG A 326 -3.03 33.12 -0.89
N LEU A 327 -3.57 31.98 -0.47
CA LEU A 327 -2.82 30.93 0.21
C LEU A 327 -1.75 30.29 -0.69
N ILE A 328 -2.02 30.12 -1.99
CA ILE A 328 -1.03 29.64 -2.96
C ILE A 328 0.11 30.65 -3.13
N ALA A 329 -0.21 31.94 -3.27
CA ALA A 329 0.79 33.00 -3.34
C ALA A 329 1.64 33.04 -2.06
N LEU A 330 1.00 32.91 -0.88
CA LEU A 330 1.67 32.85 0.41
C LEU A 330 2.65 31.66 0.49
N GLU A 331 2.26 30.49 -0.02
CA GLU A 331 3.10 29.29 -0.03
C GLU A 331 4.43 29.52 -0.78
N TYR A 332 4.32 29.99 -2.02
CA TYR A 332 5.48 30.21 -2.88
C TYR A 332 6.35 31.38 -2.38
N THR A 333 5.71 32.50 -2.03
CA THR A 333 6.40 33.70 -1.52
C THR A 333 7.22 33.40 -0.28
N SER A 334 6.65 32.68 0.68
CA SER A 334 7.34 32.36 1.93
C SER A 334 8.59 31.49 1.71
N ARG A 335 8.53 30.52 0.80
CA ARG A 335 9.66 29.63 0.49
C ARG A 335 10.78 30.33 -0.29
N VAL A 336 10.43 31.27 -1.16
CA VAL A 336 11.40 32.08 -1.90
C VAL A 336 12.09 33.08 -0.98
N LEU A 337 11.34 33.77 -0.12
CA LEU A 337 11.91 34.65 0.91
C LEU A 337 12.83 33.90 1.87
N PHE A 338 12.49 32.65 2.22
CA PHE A 338 13.36 31.80 3.01
C PHE A 338 14.73 31.55 2.33
N LEU A 339 14.76 31.30 1.01
CA LEU A 339 16.02 31.17 0.27
C LEU A 339 16.83 32.45 0.30
N ILE A 340 16.18 33.61 0.11
CA ILE A 340 16.83 34.92 0.17
C ILE A 340 17.49 35.15 1.53
N LEU A 341 16.74 34.92 2.61
CA LEU A 341 17.27 35.05 3.97
C LEU A 341 18.43 34.08 4.22
N LEU A 342 18.37 32.85 3.70
CA LEU A 342 19.49 31.92 3.80
C LEU A 342 20.74 32.42 3.05
N LEU A 343 20.59 32.92 1.82
CA LEU A 343 21.70 33.46 1.02
C LEU A 343 22.37 34.67 1.70
N GLU A 344 21.60 35.46 2.44
CA GLU A 344 22.11 36.63 3.16
C GLU A 344 22.79 36.30 4.49
N ASN A 345 22.38 35.22 5.16
CA ASN A 345 22.86 34.87 6.51
C ASN A 345 23.86 33.71 6.53
N VAL A 346 23.89 32.88 5.49
CA VAL A 346 24.77 31.70 5.40
C VAL A 346 25.81 31.91 4.33
N GLN A 347 27.07 32.06 4.76
CA GLN A 347 28.20 32.15 3.86
C GLN A 347 28.35 30.86 3.03
N ASP A 348 28.63 31.01 1.73
CA ASP A 348 28.87 29.91 0.80
C ASP A 348 27.72 28.87 0.71
N LEU A 349 26.46 29.34 0.82
CA LEU A 349 25.29 28.49 0.70
C LEU A 349 25.28 27.72 -0.63
N THR A 350 25.26 26.39 -0.55
CA THR A 350 25.18 25.53 -1.73
C THR A 350 23.73 25.11 -2.02
N PRO A 351 23.39 24.72 -3.27
CA PRO A 351 22.07 24.18 -3.58
C PRO A 351 21.69 22.96 -2.74
N ARG A 352 22.65 22.08 -2.47
CA ARG A 352 22.51 20.95 -1.56
C ARG A 352 22.12 21.41 -0.16
N SER A 353 22.83 22.39 0.38
CA SER A 353 22.55 22.95 1.71
C SER A 353 21.14 23.53 1.78
N TYR A 354 20.70 24.24 0.73
CA TYR A 354 19.33 24.75 0.65
C TYR A 354 18.26 23.64 0.64
N LEU A 355 18.46 22.58 -0.15
CA LEU A 355 17.55 21.42 -0.13
C LEU A 355 17.49 20.79 1.26
N LEU A 356 18.64 20.56 1.90
CA LEU A 356 18.71 19.98 3.25
C LEU A 356 17.99 20.86 4.28
N SER A 357 18.13 22.18 4.20
CA SER A 357 17.39 23.12 5.06
C SER A 357 15.89 23.05 4.87
N GLN A 358 15.39 22.90 3.64
CA GLN A 358 13.95 22.75 3.39
C GLN A 358 13.40 21.46 4.00
N LEU A 359 14.18 20.36 3.92
CA LEU A 359 13.77 19.08 4.50
C LEU A 359 13.86 19.10 6.03
N ASN A 360 14.89 19.73 6.59
CA ASN A 360 15.19 19.75 8.03
C ASN A 360 15.68 21.12 8.51
N GLY A 361 15.07 21.63 9.58
CA GLY A 361 15.49 22.87 10.25
C GLY A 361 14.82 24.12 9.68
N GLY A 362 14.80 24.28 8.35
CA GLY A 362 14.21 25.44 7.68
C GLY A 362 12.68 25.47 7.64
N GLN A 363 12.01 24.34 7.87
CA GLN A 363 10.55 24.27 7.84
C GLN A 363 9.89 25.23 8.84
N LYS A 364 10.49 25.42 10.03
CA LYS A 364 10.01 26.37 11.05
C LYS A 364 10.21 27.83 10.65
N SER A 365 11.29 28.14 9.93
CA SER A 365 11.54 29.50 9.45
C SER A 365 10.55 29.87 8.35
N ILE A 366 10.28 28.96 7.41
CA ILE A 366 9.22 29.13 6.39
C ILE A 366 7.87 29.37 7.08
N GLU A 367 7.56 28.60 8.12
CA GLU A 367 6.33 28.74 8.90
C GLU A 367 6.20 30.14 9.55
N LYS A 368 7.27 30.64 10.17
CA LYS A 368 7.28 31.99 10.74
C LYS A 368 7.13 33.10 9.68
N ILE A 369 7.72 32.90 8.49
CA ILE A 369 7.52 33.82 7.36
C ILE A 369 6.05 33.82 6.95
N LYS A 370 5.43 32.64 6.84
CA LYS A 370 3.99 32.52 6.57
C LYS A 370 3.15 33.22 7.62
N ASP A 371 3.46 33.04 8.91
CA ASP A 371 2.75 33.72 10.00
C ASP A 371 2.84 35.25 9.89
N SER A 372 4.00 35.75 9.48
CA SER A 372 4.22 37.19 9.27
C SER A 372 3.41 37.72 8.09
N LEU A 373 3.28 36.93 7.03
CA LEU A 373 2.59 37.30 5.79
C LEU A 373 1.12 36.85 5.74
N ILE A 374 0.59 36.20 6.79
CA ILE A 374 -0.71 35.52 6.76
C ILE A 374 -1.89 36.44 6.47
N ARG A 375 -1.76 37.75 6.73
CA ARG A 375 -2.79 38.78 6.50
C ARG A 375 -2.52 39.65 5.27
N VAL A 376 -1.47 39.34 4.52
CA VAL A 376 -1.14 40.06 3.28
C VAL A 376 -2.09 39.59 2.18
N GLU A 377 -2.60 40.55 1.41
CA GLU A 377 -3.53 40.30 0.30
C GLU A 377 -2.83 39.64 -0.89
N GLU A 378 -3.61 39.01 -1.77
CA GLU A 378 -3.07 38.22 -2.88
C GLU A 378 -2.23 39.06 -3.85
N GLU A 379 -2.70 40.26 -4.21
CA GLU A 379 -1.98 41.13 -5.14
C GLU A 379 -0.62 41.59 -4.57
N GLU A 380 -0.56 41.86 -3.26
CA GLU A 380 0.67 42.23 -2.56
C GLU A 380 1.63 41.04 -2.47
N LEU A 381 1.13 39.83 -2.18
CA LEU A 381 1.94 38.60 -2.18
C LEU A 381 2.51 38.29 -3.57
N SER A 382 1.69 38.41 -4.62
CA SER A 382 2.12 38.21 -6.00
C SER A 382 3.18 39.23 -6.42
N LEU A 383 3.08 40.47 -5.95
CA LEU A 383 4.10 41.49 -6.16
C LEU A 383 5.40 41.18 -5.42
N LEU A 384 5.30 40.77 -4.15
CA LEU A 384 6.43 40.36 -3.34
C LEU A 384 7.15 39.16 -3.96
N PHE A 385 6.40 38.16 -4.44
CA PHE A 385 6.97 37.00 -5.13
C PHE A 385 7.78 37.41 -6.35
N ARG A 386 7.23 38.29 -7.20
CA ARG A 386 7.95 38.81 -8.38
C ARG A 386 9.24 39.52 -8.00
N ARG A 387 9.20 40.42 -7.02
CA ARG A 387 10.39 41.15 -6.53
C ARG A 387 11.41 40.22 -5.88
N ALA A 388 10.96 39.21 -5.15
CA ALA A 388 11.82 38.20 -4.57
C ALA A 388 12.59 37.42 -5.65
N LEU A 389 11.93 37.08 -6.76
CA LEU A 389 12.58 36.41 -7.90
C LEU A 389 13.61 37.32 -8.59
N GLU A 390 13.26 38.58 -8.85
CA GLU A 390 14.20 39.58 -9.40
C GLU A 390 15.43 39.75 -8.48
N TRP A 391 15.21 39.81 -7.16
CA TRP A 391 16.30 39.88 -6.18
C TRP A 391 17.16 38.62 -6.20
N LEU A 392 16.55 37.43 -6.26
CA LEU A 392 17.26 36.16 -6.35
C LEU A 392 18.17 36.10 -7.57
N GLU A 393 17.74 36.59 -8.73
CA GLU A 393 18.59 36.64 -9.93
C GLU A 393 19.87 37.45 -9.71
N VAL A 394 19.84 38.45 -8.81
CA VAL A 394 21.00 39.27 -8.45
C VAL A 394 21.89 38.59 -7.42
N ILE A 395 21.31 37.94 -6.40
CA ILE A 395 22.07 37.41 -5.25
C ILE A 395 22.47 35.94 -5.38
N LEU A 396 21.93 35.21 -6.37
CA LEU A 396 22.33 33.82 -6.61
C LEU A 396 23.80 33.74 -7.03
N PRO A 397 24.54 32.71 -6.58
CA PRO A 397 25.93 32.51 -7.02
C PRO A 397 26.05 32.39 -8.54
N ALA A 398 27.10 32.97 -9.12
CA ALA A 398 27.29 32.98 -10.57
C ALA A 398 27.20 31.56 -11.19
N GLY A 399 26.44 31.44 -12.28
CA GLY A 399 26.18 30.16 -12.95
C GLY A 399 25.14 29.27 -12.27
N SER A 400 24.46 29.78 -11.23
CA SER A 400 23.34 29.11 -10.58
C SER A 400 22.00 29.44 -11.23
N GLN A 401 21.01 28.57 -11.02
CA GLN A 401 19.63 28.70 -11.50
C GLN A 401 18.67 28.34 -10.37
N PHE A 402 17.52 29.02 -10.33
CA PHE A 402 16.40 28.66 -9.47
C PHE A 402 15.40 27.76 -10.21
N ALA A 403 14.90 26.71 -9.56
CA ALA A 403 13.89 25.81 -10.10
C ALA A 403 12.88 25.40 -9.03
N ILE A 404 11.67 25.04 -9.44
CA ILE A 404 10.61 24.56 -8.55
C ILE A 404 10.28 23.10 -8.88
N ALA A 405 10.28 22.23 -7.89
CA ALA A 405 9.78 20.85 -7.99
C ALA A 405 8.52 20.65 -7.17
N ILE A 406 7.49 20.09 -7.81
CA ILE A 406 6.26 19.61 -7.19
C ILE A 406 6.28 18.07 -7.29
N ASP A 407 6.53 17.42 -6.17
CA ASP A 407 6.53 15.96 -6.05
C ASP A 407 5.20 15.43 -5.51
N GLU A 408 4.94 14.14 -5.73
CA GLU A 408 3.64 13.50 -5.48
C GLU A 408 2.44 14.27 -6.08
N ALA A 409 2.65 14.88 -7.25
CA ALA A 409 1.65 15.67 -7.96
C ALA A 409 0.36 14.90 -8.29
N THR A 410 0.43 13.56 -8.41
CA THR A 410 -0.76 12.71 -8.54
C THR A 410 -1.69 12.85 -7.33
N VAL A 411 -1.15 12.98 -6.11
CA VAL A 411 -1.95 13.24 -4.90
C VAL A 411 -2.53 14.65 -4.97
N GLY A 412 -1.69 15.67 -5.27
CA GLY A 412 -2.16 17.05 -5.45
C GLY A 412 -3.27 17.22 -6.49
N SER A 413 -3.28 16.42 -7.56
CA SER A 413 -4.36 16.43 -8.56
C SER A 413 -5.70 15.91 -8.05
N LYS A 414 -5.69 15.11 -6.97
CA LYS A 414 -6.86 14.50 -6.33
C LYS A 414 -7.33 15.28 -5.10
N LEU A 415 -6.44 16.00 -4.41
CA LEU A 415 -6.80 16.85 -3.29
C LEU A 415 -7.77 17.94 -3.75
N PHE A 416 -8.89 18.08 -3.02
CA PHE A 416 -9.98 19.00 -3.34
C PHE A 416 -10.54 18.82 -4.77
N TYR A 417 -10.49 17.59 -5.31
CA TYR A 417 -11.07 17.30 -6.62
C TYR A 417 -12.56 17.65 -6.65
N GLY A 418 -13.01 18.33 -7.69
CA GLY A 418 -14.38 18.86 -7.75
C GLY A 418 -14.51 20.32 -7.36
N LYS A 419 -13.50 20.90 -6.71
CA LYS A 419 -13.56 22.27 -6.18
C LYS A 419 -12.91 23.31 -7.10
N PHE A 420 -12.01 22.87 -7.98
CA PHE A 420 -11.32 23.73 -8.94
C PHE A 420 -11.68 23.37 -10.38
N THR A 421 -11.55 24.34 -11.27
CA THR A 421 -11.71 24.17 -12.71
C THR A 421 -10.60 24.88 -13.43
N ASN A 422 -10.07 24.26 -14.48
CA ASN A 422 -9.08 24.92 -15.33
C ASN A 422 -9.71 25.92 -16.33
N VAL A 423 -8.86 26.55 -17.15
CA VAL A 423 -9.26 27.50 -18.21
C VAL A 423 -10.25 26.94 -19.24
N ASN A 424 -10.39 25.61 -19.33
CA ASN A 424 -11.35 24.92 -20.21
C ASN A 424 -12.58 24.38 -19.46
N ASN A 425 -12.80 24.81 -18.22
CA ASN A 425 -13.86 24.34 -17.32
C ASN A 425 -13.80 22.84 -16.98
N HIS A 426 -12.64 22.19 -17.14
CA HIS A 426 -12.46 20.82 -16.65
C HIS A 426 -12.28 20.84 -15.14
N ILE A 427 -12.95 19.91 -14.45
CA ILE A 427 -12.88 19.73 -13.00
C ILE A 427 -11.50 19.17 -12.62
N THR A 428 -10.85 19.81 -11.64
CA THR A 428 -9.51 19.48 -11.18
C THR A 428 -9.37 19.57 -9.65
N GLY A 429 -8.21 19.16 -9.13
CA GLY A 429 -7.78 19.37 -7.74
C GLY A 429 -6.77 20.52 -7.60
N VAL A 430 -6.15 20.65 -6.43
CA VAL A 430 -5.28 21.79 -6.06
C VAL A 430 -4.00 21.93 -6.89
N LEU A 431 -3.55 20.87 -7.57
CA LEU A 431 -2.39 20.95 -8.46
C LEU A 431 -2.58 21.99 -9.57
N THR A 432 -3.78 22.09 -10.16
CA THR A 432 -4.04 23.05 -11.25
C THR A 432 -3.79 24.50 -10.82
N PRO A 433 -4.44 25.04 -9.76
CA PRO A 433 -4.20 26.42 -9.35
C PRO A 433 -2.76 26.68 -8.86
N LEU A 434 -2.05 25.67 -8.32
CA LEU A 434 -0.61 25.78 -8.03
C LEU A 434 0.21 26.05 -9.31
N LEU A 435 -0.09 25.33 -10.39
CA LEU A 435 0.60 25.48 -11.67
C LEU A 435 0.19 26.75 -12.42
N GLU A 436 -1.08 27.15 -12.34
CA GLU A 436 -1.57 28.40 -12.90
C GLU A 436 -0.83 29.60 -12.30
N TYR A 437 -0.65 29.62 -10.97
CA TYR A 437 0.13 30.67 -10.31
C TYR A 437 1.57 30.77 -10.87
N LEU A 438 2.22 29.63 -11.10
CA LEU A 438 3.59 29.58 -11.62
C LEU A 438 3.70 29.83 -13.14
N SER A 439 2.59 29.80 -13.87
CA SER A 439 2.58 29.93 -15.34
C SER A 439 3.12 31.29 -15.81
N GLU A 440 2.92 32.33 -15.00
CA GLU A 440 3.32 33.71 -15.30
C GLU A 440 4.83 33.95 -15.14
N TYR A 441 5.57 33.02 -14.53
CA TYR A 441 6.97 33.21 -14.16
C TYR A 441 7.89 32.31 -15.01
N PRO A 442 9.01 32.83 -15.57
CA PRO A 442 9.92 32.10 -16.45
C PRO A 442 10.89 31.17 -15.70
N ILE A 443 10.38 30.41 -14.72
CA ILE A 443 11.15 29.48 -13.89
C ILE A 443 10.98 28.06 -14.42
N PRO A 444 12.05 27.23 -14.48
CA PRO A 444 11.95 25.80 -14.72
C PRO A 444 11.06 25.10 -13.68
N LYS A 445 10.05 24.35 -14.14
CA LYS A 445 9.16 23.55 -13.29
C LYS A 445 9.41 22.07 -13.49
N ILE A 446 9.47 21.33 -12.39
CA ILE A 446 9.58 19.87 -12.38
C ILE A 446 8.34 19.32 -11.69
N ILE A 447 7.64 18.40 -12.34
CA ILE A 447 6.46 17.73 -11.79
C ILE A 447 6.72 16.24 -11.75
N ALA A 448 6.55 15.61 -10.60
CA ALA A 448 6.66 14.16 -10.43
C ALA A 448 5.39 13.58 -9.79
N GLY A 449 4.90 12.46 -10.34
CA GLY A 449 3.73 11.75 -9.83
C GLY A 449 3.76 10.27 -10.23
N THR A 450 3.12 9.41 -9.44
CA THR A 450 3.22 7.95 -9.62
C THR A 450 2.50 7.42 -10.87
N SER A 451 1.45 8.08 -11.35
CA SER A 451 0.86 7.77 -12.66
C SER A 451 0.18 9.00 -13.25
N PHE A 452 0.97 10.05 -13.42
CA PHE A 452 0.49 11.27 -14.05
C PHE A 452 0.15 10.99 -15.53
N SER A 453 -1.14 10.76 -15.84
CA SER A 453 -1.52 10.26 -17.16
C SER A 453 -1.16 11.26 -18.27
N LEU A 454 -0.98 10.78 -19.50
CA LEU A 454 -0.79 11.63 -20.68
C LEU A 454 -1.90 12.70 -20.79
N ARG A 455 -3.13 12.38 -20.36
CA ARG A 455 -4.26 13.32 -20.24
C ARG A 455 -4.04 14.40 -19.18
N HIS A 456 -3.49 14.06 -18.02
CA HIS A 456 -3.14 15.09 -17.04
C HIS A 456 -1.98 15.95 -17.53
N GLY A 457 -1.04 15.40 -18.31
CA GLY A 457 0.00 16.19 -18.96
C GLY A 457 -0.53 17.14 -20.05
N GLU A 458 -1.53 16.71 -20.84
CA GLU A 458 -2.26 17.54 -21.81
C GLU A 458 -3.16 18.58 -21.12
N GLN A 459 -3.79 18.24 -19.99
CA GLN A 459 -4.53 19.16 -19.14
C GLN A 459 -3.57 20.17 -18.48
N ILE A 460 -2.44 19.73 -17.92
CA ILE A 460 -1.39 20.61 -17.43
C ILE A 460 -0.93 21.55 -18.56
N ARG A 461 -0.73 21.06 -19.78
CA ARG A 461 -0.39 21.94 -20.92
C ARG A 461 -1.49 22.99 -21.18
N SER A 462 -2.76 22.62 -20.98
CA SER A 462 -3.87 23.58 -21.06
C SER A 462 -3.88 24.56 -19.88
N ASP A 463 -3.40 24.14 -18.71
CA ASP A 463 -3.38 24.90 -17.45
C ASP A 463 -2.18 25.85 -17.35
N VAL A 464 -1.00 25.51 -17.93
CA VAL A 464 0.21 26.37 -17.93
C VAL A 464 0.24 27.34 -19.14
N GLY A 465 -0.72 27.24 -20.08
CA GLY A 465 -0.87 28.19 -21.19
C GLY A 465 -0.07 27.88 -22.46
N LYS A 466 -0.37 28.61 -23.55
CA LYS A 466 0.30 28.44 -24.86
C LYS A 466 1.74 29.00 -24.80
N GLY A 467 2.75 28.16 -25.03
CA GLY A 467 4.16 28.58 -25.18
C GLY A 467 5.20 27.77 -24.39
N VAL A 468 4.76 26.92 -23.45
CA VAL A 468 5.66 26.09 -22.62
C VAL A 468 6.17 24.88 -23.40
N THR A 469 7.50 24.67 -23.40
CA THR A 469 8.10 23.45 -23.95
C THR A 469 8.06 22.37 -22.87
N GLN A 470 7.30 21.29 -23.13
CA GLN A 470 7.12 20.19 -22.19
C GLN A 470 8.02 19.01 -22.58
N GLU A 471 8.78 18.49 -21.60
CA GLU A 471 9.56 17.27 -21.77
C GLU A 471 9.09 16.18 -20.80
N TYR A 472 8.70 15.03 -21.37
CA TYR A 472 8.35 13.83 -20.59
C TYR A 472 9.57 12.95 -20.38
N LEU A 473 9.91 12.72 -19.12
CA LEU A 473 11.03 11.89 -18.68
C LEU A 473 10.49 10.60 -18.07
N SER A 474 10.71 9.46 -18.75
CA SER A 474 10.14 8.17 -18.35
C SER A 474 11.15 7.02 -18.27
N ASN A 475 12.39 7.23 -18.70
CA ASN A 475 13.40 6.17 -18.79
C ASN A 475 14.17 6.07 -17.47
N PHE A 476 13.51 5.57 -16.43
CA PHE A 476 14.15 5.27 -15.15
C PHE A 476 14.71 3.85 -15.19
N GLU A 477 16.01 3.71 -14.96
CA GLU A 477 16.69 2.42 -15.04
C GLU A 477 16.35 1.56 -13.80
N PRO A 478 15.81 0.35 -13.98
CA PRO A 478 15.71 -0.62 -12.90
C PRO A 478 17.10 -1.19 -12.55
N LEU A 479 17.24 -1.73 -11.35
CA LEU A 479 18.43 -2.45 -10.91
C LEU A 479 18.25 -3.94 -11.15
N ASP A 480 19.17 -4.57 -11.88
CA ASP A 480 19.32 -6.02 -11.81
C ASP A 480 19.95 -6.43 -10.46
N ILE A 481 20.01 -7.74 -10.18
CA ILE A 481 20.47 -8.21 -8.87
C ILE A 481 21.96 -7.90 -8.60
N THR A 482 22.77 -7.84 -9.64
CA THR A 482 24.19 -7.45 -9.54
C THR A 482 24.31 -5.95 -9.23
N ALA A 483 23.49 -5.13 -9.88
CA ALA A 483 23.41 -3.71 -9.61
C ALA A 483 22.90 -3.42 -8.20
N VAL A 484 21.97 -4.22 -7.65
CA VAL A 484 21.56 -4.14 -6.24
C VAL A 484 22.74 -4.38 -5.31
N GLU A 485 23.52 -5.45 -5.53
CA GLU A 485 24.71 -5.76 -4.73
C GLU A 485 25.72 -4.59 -4.75
N ILE A 486 26.09 -4.13 -5.95
CA ILE A 486 27.01 -3.00 -6.12
C ILE A 486 26.48 -1.75 -5.42
N TYR A 487 25.17 -1.49 -5.54
CA TYR A 487 24.52 -0.32 -4.95
C TYR A 487 24.61 -0.34 -3.42
N ILE A 488 24.34 -1.48 -2.76
CA ILE A 488 24.42 -1.55 -1.30
C ILE A 488 25.86 -1.57 -0.78
N GLN A 489 26.76 -2.29 -1.46
CA GLN A 489 28.18 -2.38 -1.12
C GLN A 489 28.90 -1.05 -1.24
N ARG A 490 28.34 -0.11 -2.01
CA ARG A 490 28.84 1.26 -2.07
C ARG A 490 28.80 1.95 -0.70
N TYR A 491 27.80 1.66 0.14
CA TYR A 491 27.60 2.35 1.41
C TYR A 491 28.04 1.51 2.62
N LEU A 492 27.79 0.21 2.60
CA LEU A 492 28.05 -0.69 3.72
C LEU A 492 29.08 -1.77 3.35
N ASP A 493 29.79 -2.28 4.34
CA ASP A 493 30.71 -3.39 4.20
C ASP A 493 30.00 -4.74 4.39
N PHE A 494 29.94 -5.51 3.31
CA PHE A 494 29.35 -6.85 3.24
C PHE A 494 30.40 -7.97 3.01
N SER A 495 31.68 -7.70 3.25
CA SER A 495 32.77 -8.67 3.01
C SER A 495 32.58 -10.05 3.65
N ASP A 496 31.88 -10.11 4.79
CA ASP A 496 31.58 -11.35 5.52
C ASP A 496 30.21 -11.98 5.19
N CYS A 497 29.52 -11.49 4.16
CA CYS A 497 28.21 -11.99 3.74
C CYS A 497 28.30 -12.74 2.41
N ASP A 498 27.46 -13.76 2.26
CA ASP A 498 27.30 -14.54 1.03
C ASP A 498 25.89 -14.36 0.49
N PHE A 499 25.74 -13.49 -0.52
CA PHE A 499 24.43 -13.19 -1.12
C PHE A 499 23.79 -14.41 -1.78
N THR A 500 24.57 -15.40 -2.21
CA THR A 500 24.06 -16.59 -2.91
C THR A 500 23.27 -17.53 -1.99
N LYS A 501 23.43 -17.37 -0.66
CA LYS A 501 22.75 -18.16 0.36
C LYS A 501 21.49 -17.50 0.89
N ILE A 502 21.21 -16.26 0.50
CA ILE A 502 20.07 -15.51 1.03
C ILE A 502 18.81 -15.90 0.25
N GLU A 503 17.83 -16.42 0.98
CA GLU A 503 16.53 -16.75 0.40
C GLU A 503 15.83 -15.49 -0.13
N ASN A 504 15.15 -15.61 -1.27
CA ASN A 504 14.39 -14.54 -1.90
C ASN A 504 15.23 -13.31 -2.32
N TRP A 505 16.56 -13.42 -2.38
CA TRP A 505 17.46 -12.32 -2.80
C TRP A 505 17.06 -11.74 -4.16
N GLU A 506 16.69 -12.61 -5.11
CA GLU A 506 16.30 -12.24 -6.47
C GLU A 506 15.12 -11.25 -6.53
N TYR A 507 14.24 -11.23 -5.52
CA TYR A 507 13.08 -10.33 -5.49
C TYR A 507 13.44 -8.87 -5.19
N LEU A 508 14.69 -8.57 -4.87
CA LEU A 508 15.18 -7.20 -4.70
C LEU A 508 15.52 -6.50 -6.01
N ALA A 509 15.63 -7.27 -7.12
CA ALA A 509 15.80 -6.71 -8.45
C ALA A 509 14.54 -5.93 -8.89
N GLY A 510 14.74 -4.82 -9.60
CA GLY A 510 13.68 -3.94 -10.07
C GLY A 510 13.87 -2.51 -9.58
N ARG A 511 12.88 -1.94 -8.89
CA ARG A 511 12.92 -0.53 -8.50
C ARG A 511 14.03 -0.22 -7.48
N PRO A 512 14.80 0.89 -7.64
CA PRO A 512 15.84 1.29 -6.69
C PRO A 512 15.39 1.45 -5.23
N ARG A 513 14.09 1.70 -5.00
CA ARG A 513 13.52 1.76 -3.64
C ARG A 513 13.72 0.46 -2.84
N LEU A 514 13.78 -0.71 -3.49
CA LEU A 514 14.05 -1.98 -2.80
C LEU A 514 15.46 -1.99 -2.21
N ALA A 515 16.48 -1.66 -3.00
CA ALA A 515 17.85 -1.57 -2.53
C ALA A 515 18.02 -0.48 -1.44
N ALA A 516 17.31 0.64 -1.59
CA ALA A 516 17.33 1.69 -0.57
C ALA A 516 16.71 1.25 0.76
N ARG A 517 15.59 0.53 0.71
CA ARG A 517 14.95 -0.03 1.90
C ARG A 517 15.83 -1.12 2.52
N LEU A 518 16.50 -1.95 1.73
CA LEU A 518 17.42 -2.97 2.22
C LEU A 518 18.54 -2.37 3.06
N LEU A 519 19.13 -1.24 2.62
CA LEU A 519 20.14 -0.53 3.41
C LEU A 519 19.59 -0.01 4.74
N LEU A 520 18.39 0.57 4.72
CA LEU A 520 17.70 1.02 5.93
C LEU A 520 17.47 -0.15 6.91
N GLU A 521 16.90 -1.25 6.43
CA GLU A 521 16.59 -2.44 7.22
C GLU A 521 17.87 -3.12 7.75
N THR A 522 18.97 -3.08 6.99
CA THR A 522 20.27 -3.59 7.44
C THR A 522 20.79 -2.78 8.63
N VAL A 523 20.77 -1.44 8.52
CA VAL A 523 21.19 -0.55 9.62
C VAL A 523 20.27 -0.69 10.84
N GLN A 524 18.95 -0.78 10.64
CA GLN A 524 18.00 -0.99 11.72
C GLN A 524 18.21 -2.34 12.42
N SER A 525 18.40 -3.41 11.64
CA SER A 525 18.63 -4.75 12.18
C SER A 525 19.97 -4.87 12.91
N GLU A 526 21.03 -4.22 12.43
CA GLU A 526 22.31 -4.13 13.16
C GLU A 526 22.18 -3.34 14.46
N ARG A 527 21.37 -2.27 14.50
CA ARG A 527 21.11 -1.55 15.76
C ARG A 527 20.36 -2.41 16.79
N THR A 528 19.41 -3.23 16.33
CA THR A 528 18.57 -4.05 17.21
C THR A 528 19.26 -5.32 17.67
N PHE A 529 19.98 -6.01 16.77
CA PHE A 529 20.53 -7.35 17.00
C PHE A 529 22.06 -7.42 16.92
N GLY A 530 22.72 -6.28 16.70
CA GLY A 530 24.18 -6.18 16.60
C GLY A 530 24.90 -6.86 17.76
N GLY A 531 25.89 -7.67 17.44
CA GLY A 531 26.67 -8.43 18.42
C GLY A 531 26.01 -9.70 18.97
N SER A 532 24.71 -9.92 18.74
CA SER A 532 24.01 -11.15 19.16
C SER A 532 23.92 -12.20 18.05
N ILE A 533 23.94 -11.77 16.79
CA ILE A 533 23.88 -12.63 15.60
C ILE A 533 24.94 -12.22 14.56
N THR A 534 25.15 -13.08 13.56
CA THR A 534 26.15 -12.85 12.50
C THR A 534 25.73 -11.72 11.53
N LYS A 535 26.68 -11.14 10.78
CA LYS A 535 26.38 -10.17 9.71
C LYS A 535 25.46 -10.79 8.64
N GLN A 536 25.70 -12.04 8.29
CA GLN A 536 24.86 -12.81 7.36
C GLN A 536 23.39 -12.85 7.83
N SER A 537 23.14 -13.24 9.09
CA SER A 537 21.78 -13.33 9.63
C SER A 537 21.07 -11.98 9.68
N ILE A 538 21.80 -10.89 9.90
CA ILE A 538 21.24 -9.53 9.87
C ILE A 538 20.80 -9.15 8.47
N LEU A 539 21.62 -9.47 7.48
CA LEU A 539 21.27 -9.22 6.09
C LEU A 539 20.04 -10.08 5.67
N GLU A 540 19.98 -11.35 6.07
CA GLU A 540 18.81 -12.21 5.82
C GLU A 540 17.52 -11.63 6.43
N ILE A 541 17.59 -11.15 7.68
CA ILE A 541 16.46 -10.45 8.33
C ILE A 541 16.09 -9.18 7.56
N ALA A 542 17.08 -8.39 7.14
CA ALA A 542 16.84 -7.15 6.41
C ALA A 542 16.19 -7.39 5.03
N VAL A 543 16.57 -8.46 4.33
CA VAL A 543 15.93 -8.89 3.07
C VAL A 543 14.48 -9.27 3.33
N LYS A 544 14.22 -10.13 4.33
CA LYS A 544 12.87 -10.53 4.70
C LYS A 544 11.98 -9.32 5.03
N ASN A 545 12.47 -8.40 5.86
CA ASN A 545 11.72 -7.19 6.24
C ASN A 545 11.47 -6.28 5.04
N THR A 546 12.46 -6.11 4.16
CA THR A 546 12.32 -5.30 2.94
C THR A 546 11.21 -5.85 2.03
N LEU A 547 11.25 -7.15 1.77
CA LEU A 547 10.27 -7.81 0.90
C LEU A 547 8.87 -7.82 1.54
N ALA A 548 8.77 -8.04 2.86
CA ALA A 548 7.52 -7.96 3.58
C ALA A 548 6.91 -6.55 3.50
N ALA A 549 7.66 -5.51 3.85
CA ALA A 549 7.16 -4.14 3.89
C ALA A 549 6.70 -3.64 2.50
N VAL A 550 7.45 -3.95 1.44
CA VAL A 550 7.05 -3.55 0.07
C VAL A 550 5.96 -4.46 -0.47
N GLY A 551 6.05 -5.77 -0.23
CA GLY A 551 5.08 -6.77 -0.67
C GLY A 551 3.69 -6.55 -0.06
N GLU A 552 3.59 -6.23 1.22
CA GLU A 552 2.32 -5.90 1.89
C GLU A 552 1.67 -4.66 1.28
N LYS A 553 2.45 -3.60 1.02
CA LYS A 553 1.94 -2.37 0.41
C LYS A 553 1.43 -2.60 -1.01
N LEU A 554 2.17 -3.36 -1.82
CA LEU A 554 1.72 -3.75 -3.17
C LEU A 554 0.46 -4.63 -3.10
N SER A 555 0.43 -5.59 -2.18
CA SER A 555 -0.70 -6.50 -2.00
C SER A 555 -1.96 -5.76 -1.56
N GLY A 556 -1.87 -4.85 -0.58
CA GLY A 556 -3.00 -4.06 -0.11
C GLY A 556 -3.62 -3.18 -1.19
N ARG A 557 -2.77 -2.52 -2.00
CA ARG A 557 -3.22 -1.70 -3.14
C ARG A 557 -3.86 -2.54 -4.24
N LEU A 558 -3.25 -3.67 -4.60
CA LEU A 558 -3.79 -4.54 -5.64
C LEU A 558 -5.08 -5.23 -5.19
N ASN A 559 -5.18 -5.64 -3.92
CA ASN A 559 -6.40 -6.18 -3.33
C ASN A 559 -7.55 -5.17 -3.38
N SER A 560 -7.28 -3.91 -3.06
CA SER A 560 -8.27 -2.83 -3.13
C SER A 560 -8.78 -2.64 -4.57
N LEU A 561 -7.86 -2.62 -5.54
CA LEU A 561 -8.20 -2.53 -6.96
C LEU A 561 -8.99 -3.77 -7.43
N ALA A 562 -8.58 -4.97 -7.04
CA ALA A 562 -9.26 -6.20 -7.38
C ALA A 562 -10.69 -6.24 -6.81
N ALA A 563 -10.89 -5.81 -5.56
CA ALA A 563 -12.21 -5.71 -4.95
C ALA A 563 -13.11 -4.69 -5.65
N GLU A 564 -12.56 -3.56 -6.10
CA GLU A 564 -13.32 -2.54 -6.83
C GLU A 564 -13.84 -3.05 -8.18
N PHE A 565 -13.05 -3.89 -8.87
CA PHE A 565 -13.29 -4.25 -10.27
C PHE A 565 -13.73 -5.69 -10.49
N ILE A 566 -13.00 -6.68 -9.97
CA ILE A 566 -13.29 -8.10 -10.23
C ILE A 566 -14.59 -8.52 -9.55
N ASP A 567 -14.82 -8.05 -8.32
CA ASP A 567 -16.01 -8.43 -7.55
C ASP A 567 -17.27 -7.64 -7.99
N SER A 568 -17.11 -6.67 -8.90
CA SER A 568 -18.20 -5.82 -9.39
C SER A 568 -19.00 -6.46 -10.53
N LYS A 569 -20.32 -6.29 -10.50
CA LYS A 569 -21.24 -6.66 -11.59
C LYS A 569 -21.49 -5.55 -12.61
N ASP A 570 -20.81 -4.41 -12.47
CA ASP A 570 -21.00 -3.25 -13.34
C ASP A 570 -20.38 -3.49 -14.73
N PRO A 571 -21.17 -3.51 -15.82
CA PRO A 571 -20.64 -3.68 -17.18
C PRO A 571 -19.65 -2.60 -17.60
N GLN A 572 -19.73 -1.39 -17.04
CA GLN A 572 -18.81 -0.29 -17.33
C GLN A 572 -17.38 -0.57 -16.85
N LYS A 573 -17.22 -1.54 -15.95
CA LYS A 573 -15.92 -1.97 -15.39
C LYS A 573 -15.23 -3.09 -16.17
N SER A 574 -15.86 -3.59 -17.23
CA SER A 574 -15.38 -4.74 -18.04
C SER A 574 -13.95 -4.57 -18.56
N LEU A 575 -13.58 -3.38 -19.03
CA LEU A 575 -12.22 -3.08 -19.54
C LEU A 575 -11.14 -3.35 -18.49
N MET A 576 -11.37 -2.94 -17.23
CA MET A 576 -10.42 -3.16 -16.15
C MET A 576 -10.43 -4.62 -15.67
N GLN A 577 -11.60 -5.27 -15.67
CA GLN A 577 -11.68 -6.70 -15.38
C GLN A 577 -10.84 -7.52 -16.37
N ASP A 578 -10.95 -7.18 -17.66
CA ASP A 578 -10.13 -7.78 -18.72
C ASP A 578 -8.65 -7.46 -18.50
N ALA A 579 -8.29 -6.22 -18.16
CA ALA A 579 -6.92 -5.83 -17.85
C ALA A 579 -6.30 -6.65 -16.68
N LEU A 580 -7.05 -6.81 -15.57
CA LEU A 580 -6.62 -7.61 -14.42
C LEU A 580 -6.52 -9.10 -14.77
N ARG A 581 -7.40 -9.61 -15.63
CA ARG A 581 -7.34 -10.98 -16.14
C ARG A 581 -6.08 -11.19 -16.98
N GLU A 582 -5.82 -10.29 -17.93
CA GLU A 582 -4.64 -10.32 -18.78
C GLU A 582 -3.34 -10.22 -17.97
N LEU A 583 -3.34 -9.38 -16.93
CA LEU A 583 -2.24 -9.25 -15.98
C LEU A 583 -1.99 -10.57 -15.24
N PHE A 584 -3.04 -11.16 -14.64
CA PHE A 584 -2.94 -12.45 -13.95
C PHE A 584 -2.36 -13.54 -14.86
N LEU A 585 -2.91 -13.70 -16.07
CA LEU A 585 -2.46 -14.74 -17.00
C LEU A 585 -0.98 -14.54 -17.40
N SER A 586 -0.56 -13.30 -17.60
CA SER A 586 0.82 -13.00 -18.01
C SER A 586 1.80 -13.25 -16.86
N CYS A 587 1.50 -12.78 -15.65
CA CYS A 587 2.35 -13.01 -14.47
C CYS A 587 2.38 -14.48 -14.02
N ARG A 588 1.24 -15.19 -14.10
CA ARG A 588 1.14 -16.57 -13.62
C ARG A 588 1.78 -17.57 -14.57
N PHE A 589 1.63 -17.37 -15.88
CA PHE A 589 2.01 -18.40 -16.87
C PHE A 589 3.14 -17.99 -17.81
N LEU A 590 3.44 -16.70 -17.92
CA LEU A 590 4.42 -16.19 -18.88
C LEU A 590 5.58 -15.44 -18.17
N GLY A 591 5.66 -15.51 -16.84
CA GLY A 591 6.75 -14.90 -16.06
C GLY A 591 6.70 -13.38 -15.98
N GLY A 592 5.60 -12.76 -16.39
CA GLY A 592 5.45 -11.31 -16.49
C GLY A 592 4.82 -10.88 -17.81
N CYS A 593 4.82 -9.57 -18.07
CA CYS A 593 4.32 -9.01 -19.30
C CYS A 593 5.18 -7.83 -19.75
N SER A 594 5.91 -7.98 -20.86
CA SER A 594 6.72 -6.91 -21.43
C SER A 594 5.90 -5.79 -22.07
N ARG A 595 4.64 -6.07 -22.46
CA ARG A 595 3.70 -5.09 -23.01
C ARG A 595 2.27 -5.53 -22.78
N LEU A 596 1.65 -4.95 -21.74
CA LEU A 596 0.29 -5.27 -21.33
C LEU A 596 -0.75 -4.45 -22.10
N GLY A 597 -0.47 -3.16 -22.30
CA GLY A 597 -1.35 -2.25 -23.04
C GLY A 597 -0.72 -0.88 -23.27
N LYS A 598 -1.23 -0.14 -24.26
CA LYS A 598 -0.92 1.28 -24.42
C LYS A 598 -1.51 2.03 -23.24
N LEU A 599 -0.74 2.93 -22.63
CA LEU A 599 -1.18 3.66 -21.45
C LEU A 599 -2.49 4.43 -21.70
N ASP A 600 -3.50 4.16 -20.87
CA ASP A 600 -4.77 4.87 -20.77
C ASP A 600 -5.19 5.02 -19.28
N ASP A 601 -6.39 5.54 -19.02
CA ASP A 601 -6.89 5.77 -17.66
C ASP A 601 -7.05 4.46 -16.84
N ASN A 602 -7.29 3.33 -17.50
CA ASN A 602 -7.38 2.02 -16.83
C ASN A 602 -5.98 1.51 -16.47
N TRP A 603 -5.06 1.50 -17.44
CA TRP A 603 -3.69 1.03 -17.22
C TRP A 603 -2.93 1.89 -16.21
N THR A 604 -3.25 3.19 -16.13
CA THR A 604 -2.73 4.13 -15.13
C THR A 604 -2.97 3.64 -13.70
N ARG A 605 -4.10 2.97 -13.42
CA ARG A 605 -4.39 2.46 -12.07
C ARG A 605 -3.45 1.35 -11.62
N LEU A 606 -2.93 0.55 -12.54
CA LEU A 606 -1.94 -0.50 -12.23
C LEU A 606 -0.55 0.08 -11.93
N VAL A 607 -0.20 1.18 -12.59
CA VAL A 607 1.00 1.95 -12.28
C VAL A 607 0.87 2.64 -10.92
N ASP A 608 -0.33 3.16 -10.59
CA ASP A 608 -0.64 3.79 -9.29
C ASP A 608 -0.60 2.79 -8.15
N CYS A 609 -1.11 1.59 -8.41
CA CYS A 609 -0.99 0.43 -7.54
C CYS A 609 0.48 0.06 -7.25
N GLY A 610 1.40 0.45 -8.13
CA GLY A 610 2.82 0.18 -8.01
C GLY A 610 3.25 -1.15 -8.59
N VAL A 611 2.34 -1.99 -9.06
CA VAL A 611 2.63 -3.33 -9.60
C VAL A 611 3.11 -3.29 -11.06
N ALA A 612 2.86 -2.19 -11.78
CA ALA A 612 3.23 -2.06 -13.17
C ALA A 612 4.13 -0.85 -13.45
N SER A 613 5.07 -1.06 -14.36
CA SER A 613 6.06 -0.11 -14.82
C SER A 613 5.73 0.39 -16.23
N LEU A 614 6.52 1.36 -16.72
CA LEU A 614 6.28 2.06 -17.96
C LEU A 614 7.47 1.96 -18.90
N THR A 615 7.20 1.74 -20.18
CA THR A 615 8.22 1.73 -21.24
C THR A 615 7.80 2.66 -22.37
N LYS A 616 8.73 3.51 -22.81
CA LYS A 616 8.53 4.40 -23.96
C LYS A 616 8.96 3.70 -25.25
N THR A 617 8.09 3.71 -26.24
CA THR A 617 8.35 3.20 -27.61
C THR A 617 8.01 4.29 -28.63
N PRO A 618 8.41 4.14 -29.91
CA PRO A 618 7.96 5.04 -30.99
C PRO A 618 6.42 5.15 -31.09
N ASP A 619 5.69 4.08 -30.74
CA ASP A 619 4.22 4.02 -30.81
C ASP A 619 3.49 4.66 -29.61
N GLY A 620 4.26 5.08 -28.59
CA GLY A 620 3.78 5.68 -27.35
C GLY A 620 4.28 4.97 -26.08
N MET A 621 3.62 5.29 -24.96
CA MET A 621 3.91 4.71 -23.65
C MET A 621 3.12 3.42 -23.42
N PHE A 622 3.79 2.38 -22.93
CA PHE A 622 3.21 1.07 -22.66
C PHE A 622 3.43 0.65 -21.21
N VAL A 623 2.46 -0.08 -20.67
CA VAL A 623 2.54 -0.67 -19.32
C VAL A 623 3.14 -2.07 -19.41
N HIS A 624 4.03 -2.40 -18.48
CA HIS A 624 4.69 -3.70 -18.37
C HIS A 624 4.84 -4.14 -16.90
N VAL A 625 5.01 -5.44 -16.67
CA VAL A 625 5.22 -6.04 -15.35
C VAL A 625 6.29 -7.12 -15.47
N GLU A 626 7.52 -6.78 -15.13
CA GLU A 626 8.66 -7.71 -15.17
C GLU A 626 9.41 -7.79 -13.83
N GLU A 627 9.12 -6.88 -12.89
CA GLU A 627 9.68 -6.95 -11.54
C GLU A 627 9.20 -8.23 -10.84
N LEU A 628 10.13 -9.04 -10.33
CA LEU A 628 9.83 -10.35 -9.74
C LEU A 628 8.91 -10.22 -8.53
N LEU A 629 9.13 -9.23 -7.66
CA LEU A 629 8.28 -8.99 -6.49
C LEU A 629 6.86 -8.62 -6.92
N ALA A 630 6.70 -7.74 -7.91
CA ALA A 630 5.38 -7.39 -8.44
C ALA A 630 4.67 -8.59 -9.06
N THR A 631 5.40 -9.43 -9.80
CA THR A 631 4.86 -10.67 -10.38
C THR A 631 4.40 -11.65 -9.30
N ARG A 632 5.19 -11.81 -8.22
CA ARG A 632 4.79 -12.60 -7.04
C ARG A 632 3.53 -12.03 -6.40
N THR A 633 3.48 -10.72 -6.14
CA THR A 633 2.29 -10.05 -5.59
C THR A 633 1.04 -10.29 -6.45
N VAL A 634 1.15 -10.13 -7.77
CA VAL A 634 0.04 -10.37 -8.71
C VAL A 634 -0.45 -11.81 -8.61
N ASN A 635 0.47 -12.79 -8.58
CA ASN A 635 0.13 -14.19 -8.47
C ASN A 635 -0.59 -14.52 -7.17
N LEU A 636 -0.16 -13.95 -6.04
CA LEU A 636 -0.80 -14.14 -4.74
C LEU A 636 -2.19 -13.50 -4.70
N VAL A 637 -2.28 -12.21 -5.01
CA VAL A 637 -3.52 -11.44 -4.88
C VAL A 637 -4.57 -11.87 -5.91
N LEU A 638 -4.21 -11.91 -7.20
CA LEU A 638 -5.16 -12.27 -8.24
C LEU A 638 -5.39 -13.79 -8.30
N GLY A 639 -4.45 -14.62 -7.83
CA GLY A 639 -4.68 -16.06 -7.67
C GLY A 639 -5.86 -16.36 -6.75
N LEU A 640 -5.99 -15.63 -5.63
CA LEU A 640 -7.14 -15.75 -4.72
C LEU A 640 -8.46 -15.26 -5.31
N LYS A 641 -8.42 -14.42 -6.35
CA LYS A 641 -9.61 -13.98 -7.10
C LYS A 641 -9.96 -14.94 -8.22
N TYR A 642 -8.95 -15.56 -8.84
CA TYR A 642 -9.08 -16.52 -9.92
C TYR A 642 -8.76 -17.95 -9.44
N THR A 643 -9.44 -18.38 -8.37
CA THR A 643 -9.27 -19.70 -7.73
C THR A 643 -9.76 -20.87 -8.58
N ARG A 644 -10.48 -20.59 -9.67
CA ARG A 644 -10.98 -21.58 -10.61
C ARG A 644 -10.70 -21.16 -12.05
N PRO A 645 -10.35 -22.11 -12.94
CA PRO A 645 -10.13 -21.80 -14.34
C PRO A 645 -11.49 -21.67 -15.04
N THR A 646 -12.02 -20.45 -15.10
CA THR A 646 -13.29 -20.16 -15.79
C THR A 646 -13.12 -20.24 -17.30
N GLU A 647 -14.21 -20.50 -18.03
CA GLU A 647 -14.17 -20.55 -19.49
C GLU A 647 -13.57 -19.26 -20.10
N THR A 648 -13.88 -18.10 -19.52
CA THR A 648 -13.34 -16.81 -19.94
C THR A 648 -11.83 -16.71 -19.74
N LEU A 649 -11.31 -17.16 -18.58
CA LEU A 649 -9.86 -17.23 -18.33
C LEU A 649 -9.17 -18.15 -19.32
N ILE A 650 -9.76 -19.30 -19.59
CA ILE A 650 -9.21 -20.31 -20.49
C ILE A 650 -9.17 -19.80 -21.93
N ARG A 651 -10.26 -19.21 -22.43
CA ARG A 651 -10.29 -18.57 -23.75
C ARG A 651 -9.23 -17.48 -23.89
N SER A 652 -9.03 -16.66 -22.85
CA SER A 652 -8.04 -15.58 -22.84
C SER A 652 -6.61 -16.14 -22.83
N LEU A 653 -6.35 -17.18 -22.04
CA LEU A 653 -5.07 -17.90 -22.02
C LEU A 653 -4.75 -18.51 -23.38
N PHE A 654 -5.71 -19.17 -24.02
CA PHE A 654 -5.54 -19.71 -25.37
C PHE A 654 -5.17 -18.65 -26.39
N LYS A 655 -5.87 -17.51 -26.37
CA LYS A 655 -5.56 -16.39 -27.26
C LYS A 655 -4.10 -15.94 -27.08
N LYS A 656 -3.62 -15.81 -25.84
CA LYS A 656 -2.22 -15.48 -25.54
C LYS A 656 -1.23 -16.54 -26.04
N LEU A 657 -1.53 -17.81 -25.79
CA LEU A 657 -0.71 -18.94 -26.21
C LEU A 657 -0.60 -19.02 -27.75
N ALA A 658 -1.68 -18.72 -28.46
CA ALA A 658 -1.72 -18.69 -29.93
C ALA A 658 -0.95 -17.50 -30.52
N THR A 659 -0.92 -16.35 -29.85
CA THR A 659 -0.17 -15.16 -30.30
C THR A 659 1.32 -15.18 -29.95
N SER A 660 1.74 -16.01 -29.00
CA SER A 660 3.16 -16.15 -28.64
C SER A 660 3.81 -17.13 -29.61
N THR A 661 4.71 -16.61 -30.44
CA THR A 661 5.19 -17.14 -31.73
C THR A 661 5.74 -18.57 -31.77
N LEU A 662 5.80 -19.32 -30.68
CA LEU A 662 6.20 -20.73 -30.67
C LEU A 662 5.41 -21.51 -29.62
N ALA A 663 4.59 -22.47 -30.04
CA ALA A 663 4.05 -23.53 -29.17
C ALA A 663 5.17 -24.39 -28.53
N GLN A 664 6.40 -24.24 -29.02
CA GLN A 664 7.58 -25.04 -28.71
C GLN A 664 8.32 -24.64 -27.43
N ASP A 665 7.92 -23.56 -26.74
CA ASP A 665 8.64 -23.13 -25.56
C ASP A 665 8.19 -23.93 -24.33
N THR A 666 9.08 -24.79 -23.82
CA THR A 666 8.90 -25.53 -22.57
C THR A 666 8.68 -24.60 -21.37
N SER A 667 8.97 -23.30 -21.50
CA SER A 667 8.59 -22.25 -20.54
C SER A 667 7.07 -22.13 -20.31
N LYS A 668 6.23 -22.63 -21.24
CA LYS A 668 4.76 -22.60 -21.16
C LYS A 668 4.14 -23.76 -20.38
N GLY A 669 4.94 -24.65 -19.77
CA GLY A 669 4.47 -25.83 -19.04
C GLY A 669 3.33 -25.54 -18.04
N LYS A 670 3.47 -24.48 -17.23
CA LYS A 670 2.43 -24.07 -16.28
C LYS A 670 1.12 -23.65 -16.92
N ALA A 671 1.17 -23.05 -18.11
CA ALA A 671 -0.02 -22.69 -18.88
C ALA A 671 -0.75 -23.94 -19.37
N TRP A 672 0.00 -24.95 -19.81
CA TRP A 672 -0.56 -26.23 -20.23
C TRP A 672 -1.16 -27.02 -19.06
N GLU A 673 -0.46 -27.08 -17.93
CA GLU A 673 -0.99 -27.66 -16.68
C GLU A 673 -2.30 -26.98 -16.27
N TYR A 674 -2.41 -25.66 -16.40
CA TYR A 674 -3.62 -24.91 -16.11
C TYR A 674 -4.82 -25.32 -16.95
N LEU A 675 -4.60 -25.60 -18.25
CA LEU A 675 -5.64 -26.08 -19.16
C LEU A 675 -6.12 -27.48 -18.77
N ILE A 676 -5.18 -28.35 -18.42
CA ILE A 676 -5.49 -29.70 -17.91
C ILE A 676 -6.27 -29.63 -16.60
N LEU A 677 -5.84 -28.77 -15.66
CA LEU A 677 -6.57 -28.52 -14.42
C LEU A 677 -8.00 -28.08 -14.71
N SER A 678 -8.19 -27.12 -15.62
CA SER A 678 -9.54 -26.68 -16.02
C SER A 678 -10.41 -27.82 -16.52
N ALA A 679 -9.87 -28.67 -17.39
CA ALA A 679 -10.57 -29.85 -17.89
C ALA A 679 -10.97 -30.78 -16.73
N LEU A 680 -10.02 -31.13 -15.86
CA LEU A 680 -10.24 -32.00 -14.71
C LEU A 680 -11.30 -31.45 -13.75
N LEU A 681 -11.27 -30.14 -13.45
CA LEU A 681 -12.26 -29.50 -12.58
C LEU A 681 -13.68 -29.54 -13.17
N SER A 682 -13.84 -29.63 -14.49
CA SER A 682 -15.17 -29.76 -15.13
C SER A 682 -15.85 -31.12 -14.86
N TYR A 683 -15.11 -32.10 -14.33
CA TYR A 683 -15.62 -33.41 -13.92
C TYR A 683 -15.98 -33.49 -12.43
N ASN A 684 -15.92 -32.37 -11.70
CA ASN A 684 -16.38 -32.33 -10.31
C ASN A 684 -17.80 -32.90 -10.16
N GLY A 685 -17.99 -33.71 -9.12
CA GLY A 685 -19.23 -34.44 -8.85
C GLY A 685 -19.37 -35.78 -9.57
N ARG A 686 -18.48 -36.11 -10.52
CA ARG A 686 -18.46 -37.44 -11.16
C ARG A 686 -17.58 -38.42 -10.39
N MET A 687 -17.93 -39.71 -10.51
CA MET A 687 -17.08 -40.78 -9.98
C MET A 687 -15.87 -41.00 -10.89
N VAL A 688 -14.77 -41.48 -10.33
CA VAL A 688 -13.54 -41.83 -11.07
C VAL A 688 -13.84 -42.91 -12.12
N ASN A 689 -14.65 -43.92 -11.79
CA ASN A 689 -15.10 -44.93 -12.75
C ASN A 689 -15.81 -44.31 -13.96
N ASP A 690 -16.73 -43.36 -13.74
CA ASP A 690 -17.46 -42.70 -14.83
C ASP A 690 -16.53 -41.85 -15.69
N PHE A 691 -15.57 -41.15 -15.06
CA PHE A 691 -14.54 -40.39 -15.77
C PHE A 691 -13.70 -41.30 -16.69
N ILE A 692 -13.25 -42.45 -16.19
CA ILE A 692 -12.47 -43.42 -16.99
C ILE A 692 -13.26 -43.90 -18.22
N ARG A 693 -14.54 -44.23 -18.04
CA ARG A 693 -15.42 -44.73 -19.11
C ARG A 693 -15.66 -43.72 -20.22
N ILE A 694 -15.53 -42.42 -19.95
CA ILE A 694 -15.64 -41.39 -20.99
C ILE A 694 -14.54 -41.57 -22.06
N PHE A 695 -13.34 -41.97 -21.66
CA PHE A 695 -12.19 -42.10 -22.57
C PHE A 695 -12.05 -43.50 -23.16
N TYR A 696 -12.33 -44.53 -22.35
CA TYR A 696 -12.03 -45.93 -22.70
C TYR A 696 -13.27 -46.81 -22.85
N GLY A 697 -14.47 -46.26 -22.70
CA GLY A 697 -15.73 -47.00 -22.72
C GLY A 697 -15.80 -48.04 -21.59
N ASP A 698 -16.63 -49.06 -21.79
CA ASP A 698 -16.60 -50.28 -20.98
C ASP A 698 -15.40 -51.14 -21.41
N SER A 699 -14.20 -50.66 -21.09
CA SER A 699 -12.93 -51.33 -21.44
C SER A 699 -12.88 -52.77 -20.90
N SER A 700 -12.05 -53.63 -21.50
CA SER A 700 -11.79 -54.98 -20.96
C SER A 700 -11.04 -54.98 -19.63
N VAL A 701 -10.61 -53.82 -19.14
CA VAL A 701 -9.84 -53.68 -17.90
C VAL A 701 -10.79 -53.59 -16.71
N VAL A 702 -10.63 -54.53 -15.76
CA VAL A 702 -11.41 -54.55 -14.53
C VAL A 702 -10.89 -53.47 -13.58
N LEU A 703 -11.70 -52.43 -13.34
CA LEU A 703 -11.32 -51.31 -12.49
C LEU A 703 -11.41 -51.67 -10.99
N PRO A 704 -10.49 -51.17 -10.14
CA PRO A 704 -10.56 -51.35 -8.69
C PRO A 704 -11.86 -50.79 -8.08
N GLN A 705 -12.36 -51.44 -7.01
CA GLN A 705 -13.65 -51.08 -6.37
C GLN A 705 -13.71 -49.62 -5.91
N TRP A 706 -12.58 -49.07 -5.44
CA TRP A 706 -12.53 -47.70 -4.92
C TRP A 706 -12.92 -46.65 -5.96
N THR A 707 -12.71 -46.93 -7.25
CA THR A 707 -13.04 -46.01 -8.36
C THR A 707 -14.54 -45.71 -8.46
N SER A 708 -15.40 -46.61 -7.96
CA SER A 708 -16.85 -46.44 -7.90
C SER A 708 -17.33 -45.71 -6.64
N HIS A 709 -16.40 -45.31 -5.76
CA HIS A 709 -16.67 -44.52 -4.56
C HIS A 709 -15.86 -43.22 -4.52
N ALA A 710 -14.82 -43.08 -5.33
CA ALA A 710 -14.03 -41.86 -5.47
C ALA A 710 -14.75 -40.85 -6.36
N ILE A 711 -14.95 -39.63 -5.83
CA ILE A 711 -15.59 -38.51 -6.54
C ILE A 711 -14.60 -37.37 -6.68
N PHE A 712 -14.56 -36.73 -7.85
CA PHE A 712 -13.84 -35.47 -8.03
C PHE A 712 -14.55 -34.36 -7.23
N ASN A 713 -13.88 -33.80 -6.24
CA ASN A 713 -14.41 -32.69 -5.45
C ASN A 713 -13.31 -31.67 -5.15
N VAL A 714 -13.02 -30.84 -6.15
CA VAL A 714 -11.95 -29.83 -6.11
C VAL A 714 -12.59 -28.45 -6.05
N ALA A 715 -12.32 -27.73 -4.96
CA ALA A 715 -12.75 -26.36 -4.77
C ALA A 715 -11.76 -25.34 -5.37
N SER A 716 -10.45 -25.62 -5.32
CA SER A 716 -9.38 -24.71 -5.75
C SER A 716 -8.10 -25.49 -6.14
N TYR A 717 -7.10 -24.79 -6.68
CA TYR A 717 -5.76 -25.32 -7.02
C TYR A 717 -4.69 -24.25 -6.81
N GLY A 718 -3.42 -24.65 -6.73
CA GLY A 718 -2.27 -23.74 -6.66
C GLY A 718 -1.06 -24.33 -5.94
N ASP A 719 -0.12 -23.47 -5.58
CA ASP A 719 1.12 -23.80 -4.85
C ASP A 719 0.95 -23.64 -3.32
N ALA A 720 2.03 -23.87 -2.56
CA ALA A 720 2.05 -23.73 -1.10
C ALA A 720 1.73 -22.30 -0.60
N ASP A 721 2.23 -21.27 -1.28
CA ASP A 721 1.94 -19.87 -0.97
C ASP A 721 0.42 -19.60 -1.08
N MET A 722 -0.22 -20.07 -2.16
CA MET A 722 -1.66 -19.91 -2.35
C MET A 722 -2.47 -20.71 -1.33
N PHE A 723 -2.02 -21.91 -0.97
CA PHE A 723 -2.69 -22.71 0.05
C PHE A 723 -2.58 -22.09 1.45
N THR A 724 -1.44 -21.47 1.77
CA THR A 724 -1.24 -20.67 2.99
C THR A 724 -2.30 -19.59 3.11
N LEU A 725 -2.48 -18.83 2.04
CA LEU A 725 -3.44 -17.73 2.00
C LEU A 725 -4.89 -18.21 2.13
N MET A 726 -5.24 -19.32 1.47
CA MET A 726 -6.61 -19.86 1.54
C MET A 726 -6.93 -20.54 2.88
N SER A 727 -5.95 -21.22 3.47
CA SER A 727 -6.14 -21.95 4.73
C SER A 727 -6.02 -21.05 5.96
N GLY A 728 -5.36 -19.89 5.83
CA GLY A 728 -5.04 -19.01 6.95
C GLY A 728 -3.91 -19.52 7.84
N TYR A 729 -3.25 -20.61 7.45
CA TYR A 729 -2.13 -21.21 8.16
C TYR A 729 -0.87 -21.15 7.28
N PRO A 730 0.27 -20.66 7.79
CA PRO A 730 1.52 -20.68 7.06
C PRO A 730 1.99 -22.12 6.83
N HIS A 731 2.30 -22.45 5.58
CA HIS A 731 2.97 -23.67 5.16
C HIS A 731 4.33 -23.28 4.60
N GLU A 732 5.40 -23.95 5.02
CA GLU A 732 6.76 -23.61 4.61
C GLU A 732 7.05 -24.07 3.18
N ASP A 733 6.51 -25.21 2.78
CA ASP A 733 6.73 -25.81 1.47
C ASP A 733 5.55 -26.71 1.04
N ASP A 734 5.70 -27.36 -0.12
CA ASP A 734 4.71 -28.31 -0.64
C ASP A 734 4.53 -29.54 0.27
N THR A 735 5.55 -29.91 1.07
CA THR A 735 5.51 -31.04 2.01
C THR A 735 4.53 -30.75 3.15
N ASP A 736 4.56 -29.54 3.69
CA ASP A 736 3.64 -29.07 4.72
C ASP A 736 2.18 -29.07 4.23
N VAL A 737 1.96 -28.66 2.98
CA VAL A 737 0.63 -28.73 2.35
C VAL A 737 0.14 -30.17 2.29
N ILE A 738 0.96 -31.11 1.80
CA ILE A 738 0.58 -32.52 1.70
C ILE A 738 0.28 -33.10 3.09
N ASN A 739 1.11 -32.80 4.09
CA ASN A 739 0.86 -33.18 5.47
C ASN A 739 -0.51 -32.68 5.94
N LYS A 740 -0.83 -31.40 5.71
CA LYS A 740 -2.11 -30.81 6.08
C LYS A 740 -3.29 -31.49 5.39
N LEU A 741 -3.18 -31.82 4.11
CA LEU A 741 -4.23 -32.51 3.35
C LEU A 741 -4.46 -33.95 3.84
N LEU A 742 -3.41 -34.62 4.31
CA LEU A 742 -3.52 -35.95 4.92
C LEU A 742 -4.16 -35.88 6.31
N ASP A 743 -3.72 -34.94 7.14
CA ASP A 743 -4.13 -34.81 8.54
C ASP A 743 -5.54 -34.22 8.70
N ASP A 744 -5.91 -33.25 7.87
CA ASP A 744 -7.22 -32.61 7.88
C ASP A 744 -8.02 -32.96 6.64
N ALA A 745 -8.97 -33.88 6.82
CA ALA A 745 -9.85 -34.29 5.75
C ALA A 745 -10.61 -33.10 5.14
N ASN A 746 -10.93 -32.03 5.89
CA ASN A 746 -11.72 -30.89 5.37
C ASN A 746 -10.94 -30.07 4.34
N SER A 747 -9.61 -30.12 4.41
CA SER A 747 -8.71 -29.47 3.48
C SER A 747 -8.58 -30.20 2.13
N ARG A 748 -9.13 -31.43 2.00
CA ARG A 748 -9.10 -32.31 0.80
C ARG A 748 -9.99 -31.87 -0.36
N THR A 749 -9.92 -30.58 -0.70
CA THR A 749 -10.61 -29.96 -1.85
C THR A 749 -9.66 -29.11 -2.69
N TYR A 750 -8.35 -29.28 -2.50
CA TYR A 750 -7.31 -28.52 -3.17
C TYR A 750 -6.44 -29.43 -4.05
N ILE A 751 -6.19 -29.03 -5.30
CA ILE A 751 -5.12 -29.62 -6.10
C ILE A 751 -3.84 -28.81 -5.84
N LEU A 752 -2.83 -29.47 -5.27
CA LEU A 752 -1.49 -28.92 -5.16
C LEU A 752 -0.81 -28.98 -6.54
N GLN A 753 -0.26 -27.84 -6.98
CA GLN A 753 0.68 -27.71 -8.08
C GLN A 753 2.09 -27.57 -7.48
N PRO A 754 2.87 -28.66 -7.41
CA PRO A 754 4.18 -28.60 -6.77
C PRO A 754 5.13 -27.66 -7.49
N ALA A 755 6.17 -27.23 -6.79
CA ALA A 755 7.27 -26.48 -7.38
C ALA A 755 7.84 -27.22 -8.60
N ASN A 756 8.23 -26.48 -9.64
CA ASN A 756 8.71 -27.03 -10.92
C ASN A 756 9.87 -28.04 -10.80
N ILE A 757 10.56 -28.10 -9.65
CA ILE A 757 11.64 -29.04 -9.38
C ILE A 757 11.14 -30.40 -8.89
N MET A 758 9.89 -30.53 -8.46
CA MET A 758 9.25 -31.74 -7.93
C MET A 758 8.29 -32.38 -8.95
N ARG A 759 7.82 -33.60 -8.62
CA ARG A 759 6.82 -34.37 -9.36
C ARG A 759 5.80 -34.95 -8.37
N PRO A 760 4.53 -35.20 -8.75
CA PRO A 760 3.90 -35.00 -10.07
C PRO A 760 3.71 -33.51 -10.43
N ASP A 761 3.20 -33.22 -11.63
CA ASP A 761 2.88 -31.83 -12.02
C ASP A 761 1.60 -31.33 -11.31
N GLY A 762 0.76 -32.25 -10.81
CA GLY A 762 -0.29 -31.93 -9.86
C GLY A 762 -0.71 -33.13 -9.01
N LEU A 763 -1.14 -32.83 -7.77
CA LEU A 763 -1.49 -33.81 -6.75
C LEU A 763 -2.80 -33.42 -6.07
N TYR A 764 -3.70 -34.39 -5.95
CA TYR A 764 -4.95 -34.26 -5.19
C TYR A 764 -5.16 -35.44 -4.28
N ILE A 765 -5.60 -35.16 -3.06
CA ILE A 765 -6.01 -36.16 -2.07
C ILE A 765 -7.51 -36.00 -1.89
N GLY A 766 -8.27 -36.97 -2.38
CA GLY A 766 -9.73 -36.96 -2.36
C GLY A 766 -10.32 -37.89 -1.31
N ARG A 767 -11.53 -37.57 -0.84
CA ARG A 767 -12.32 -38.46 0.03
C ARG A 767 -13.10 -39.47 -0.82
N LEU A 768 -13.37 -40.65 -0.25
CA LEU A 768 -14.35 -41.57 -0.83
C LEU A 768 -15.76 -41.25 -0.32
N HIS A 769 -16.73 -41.25 -1.23
CA HIS A 769 -18.13 -40.98 -0.94
C HIS A 769 -18.75 -42.12 -0.14
N ASN A 770 -19.54 -41.79 0.89
CA ASN A 770 -20.18 -42.74 1.81
C ASN A 770 -19.20 -43.72 2.49
N ARG A 771 -17.93 -43.32 2.67
CA ARG A 771 -16.88 -44.06 3.37
C ARG A 771 -16.36 -43.27 4.57
N PRO A 772 -15.65 -43.91 5.52
CA PRO A 772 -15.02 -43.21 6.65
C PRO A 772 -14.12 -42.06 6.20
N SER A 773 -14.08 -40.96 6.95
CA SER A 773 -13.27 -39.76 6.61
C SER A 773 -11.76 -40.01 6.59
N CYS A 774 -11.29 -41.07 7.24
CA CYS A 774 -9.90 -41.49 7.20
C CYS A 774 -9.52 -42.10 5.86
N GLU A 775 -10.45 -42.67 5.09
CA GLU A 775 -10.15 -43.25 3.78
C GLU A 775 -10.00 -42.15 2.72
N TYR A 776 -9.02 -42.32 1.84
CA TYR A 776 -8.76 -41.39 0.75
C TYR A 776 -8.26 -42.10 -0.50
N TRP A 777 -8.40 -41.42 -1.63
CA TRP A 777 -7.80 -41.78 -2.92
C TRP A 777 -6.96 -40.60 -3.40
N THR A 778 -6.09 -40.84 -4.37
CA THR A 778 -5.23 -39.76 -4.87
C THR A 778 -5.29 -39.65 -6.38
N LEU A 779 -5.21 -38.41 -6.88
CA LEU A 779 -5.03 -38.11 -8.29
C LEU A 779 -3.63 -37.52 -8.45
N LEU A 780 -2.84 -38.11 -9.34
CA LEU A 780 -1.53 -37.62 -9.74
C LEU A 780 -1.53 -37.47 -11.25
N PHE A 781 -1.06 -36.33 -11.75
CA PHE A 781 -0.95 -36.14 -13.18
C PHE A 781 0.37 -35.52 -13.63
N SER A 782 0.80 -35.92 -14.82
CA SER A 782 1.88 -35.31 -15.59
C SER A 782 1.27 -34.69 -16.84
N ALA A 783 1.64 -33.45 -17.15
CA ALA A 783 1.22 -32.76 -18.36
C ALA A 783 2.43 -32.50 -19.26
N LYS A 784 2.40 -33.03 -20.48
CA LYS A 784 3.50 -32.98 -21.44
C LYS A 784 2.97 -32.62 -22.82
N PHE A 785 3.45 -31.49 -23.33
CA PHE A 785 3.08 -30.95 -24.64
C PHE A 785 4.34 -30.90 -25.50
N TYR A 786 4.36 -31.68 -26.57
CA TYR A 786 5.47 -31.85 -27.49
C TYR A 786 5.02 -31.59 -28.93
N ASN A 787 5.97 -31.38 -29.84
CA ASN A 787 5.69 -31.26 -31.28
C ASN A 787 5.50 -32.63 -31.95
N THR A 788 6.06 -33.68 -31.35
CA THR A 788 6.02 -35.04 -31.91
C THR A 788 5.67 -36.04 -30.82
N PRO A 789 5.05 -37.19 -31.17
CA PRO A 789 4.79 -38.25 -30.21
C PRO A 789 6.03 -38.71 -29.45
N MET A 790 5.90 -39.00 -28.16
CA MET A 790 7.00 -39.49 -27.33
C MET A 790 7.41 -40.91 -27.75
N SER A 791 8.68 -41.11 -28.13
CA SER A 791 9.09 -42.31 -28.89
C SER A 791 10.06 -43.25 -28.17
N SER A 792 10.81 -42.77 -27.18
CA SER A 792 11.77 -43.57 -26.41
C SER A 792 11.06 -44.30 -25.26
N GLN A 793 11.20 -45.63 -25.17
CA GLN A 793 10.63 -46.41 -24.08
C GLN A 793 11.11 -45.92 -22.71
N LYS A 794 12.41 -45.60 -22.60
CA LYS A 794 13.00 -45.03 -21.38
C LYS A 794 12.29 -43.74 -20.96
N THR A 795 12.00 -42.85 -21.92
CA THR A 795 11.35 -41.56 -21.63
C THR A 795 9.87 -41.76 -21.26
N ILE A 796 9.20 -42.74 -21.85
CA ILE A 796 7.83 -43.13 -21.50
C ILE A 796 7.79 -43.67 -20.07
N ASP A 797 8.72 -44.57 -19.73
CA ASP A 797 8.80 -45.16 -18.39
C ASP A 797 9.15 -44.10 -17.33
N GLU A 798 10.05 -43.17 -17.64
CA GLU A 798 10.39 -42.02 -16.79
C GLU A 798 9.19 -41.08 -16.58
N ASP A 799 8.40 -40.81 -17.64
CA ASP A 799 7.18 -40.01 -17.49
C ASP A 799 6.14 -40.75 -16.66
N ARG A 800 5.90 -42.04 -16.91
CA ARG A 800 5.00 -42.89 -16.12
C ARG A 800 5.38 -42.94 -14.65
N ALA A 801 6.67 -43.04 -14.36
CA ALA A 801 7.17 -43.00 -12.99
C ALA A 801 6.88 -41.66 -12.30
N SER A 802 6.81 -40.54 -13.03
CA SER A 802 6.61 -39.20 -12.43
C SER A 802 5.28 -39.00 -11.71
N THR A 803 4.28 -39.86 -11.94
CA THR A 803 2.99 -39.85 -11.21
C THR A 803 2.90 -40.93 -10.15
N ASN A 804 3.99 -41.68 -9.91
CA ASN A 804 4.01 -42.65 -8.84
C ASN A 804 3.94 -41.93 -7.48
N TRP A 805 3.03 -42.36 -6.61
CA TRP A 805 2.82 -41.76 -5.29
C TRP A 805 4.10 -41.72 -4.43
N SER A 806 4.95 -42.75 -4.53
CA SER A 806 6.24 -42.78 -3.84
C SER A 806 7.23 -41.69 -4.29
N LEU A 807 7.00 -41.12 -5.47
CA LEU A 807 7.83 -40.09 -6.09
C LEU A 807 7.27 -38.67 -5.93
N ALA A 808 6.16 -38.50 -5.19
CA ALA A 808 5.44 -37.23 -5.03
C ALA A 808 6.26 -36.08 -4.38
N TYR A 809 7.43 -36.38 -3.83
CA TYR A 809 8.34 -35.45 -3.16
C TYR A 809 9.80 -35.70 -3.59
N HIS A 810 9.99 -36.39 -4.72
CA HIS A 810 11.29 -36.49 -5.35
C HIS A 810 11.49 -35.30 -6.28
N THR A 811 12.70 -34.74 -6.24
CA THR A 811 13.12 -33.81 -7.29
C THR A 811 13.11 -34.51 -8.65
N LYS A 812 13.08 -33.74 -9.75
CA LYS A 812 13.27 -34.24 -11.12
C LYS A 812 14.55 -35.06 -11.30
N LYS A 813 15.53 -34.93 -10.39
CA LYS A 813 16.79 -35.69 -10.36
C LYS A 813 16.73 -36.93 -9.46
N GLY A 814 15.57 -37.26 -8.89
CA GLY A 814 15.35 -38.42 -8.05
C GLY A 814 15.79 -38.29 -6.59
N LYS A 815 16.28 -37.12 -6.16
CA LYS A 815 16.66 -36.87 -4.76
C LYS A 815 15.42 -36.67 -3.88
N VAL A 816 15.39 -37.35 -2.73
CA VAL A 816 14.38 -37.18 -1.67
C VAL A 816 14.70 -35.92 -0.87
N GLU A 817 13.74 -35.01 -0.73
CA GLU A 817 13.91 -33.81 0.11
C GLU A 817 13.32 -33.97 1.51
N ALA A 818 12.29 -34.81 1.70
CA ALA A 818 11.59 -34.97 2.99
C ALA A 818 11.45 -36.44 3.45
N THR A 819 12.41 -36.95 4.22
CA THR A 819 12.41 -38.34 4.73
C THR A 819 11.28 -38.64 5.73
N ASP A 820 10.85 -37.65 6.50
CA ASP A 820 9.76 -37.82 7.48
C ASP A 820 8.41 -37.92 6.78
N LEU A 821 8.22 -37.21 5.67
CA LEU A 821 7.04 -37.34 4.82
C LEU A 821 6.98 -38.74 4.22
N VAL A 822 8.09 -39.30 3.73
CA VAL A 822 8.16 -40.71 3.27
C VAL A 822 7.58 -41.62 4.34
N THR A 823 8.00 -41.42 5.59
CA THR A 823 7.58 -42.25 6.73
C THR A 823 6.10 -42.08 7.03
N LYS A 824 5.58 -40.84 7.01
CA LYS A 824 4.15 -40.56 7.16
C LYS A 824 3.31 -41.15 6.02
N LEU A 825 3.77 -41.03 4.78
CA LEU A 825 3.12 -41.59 3.60
C LEU A 825 3.09 -43.13 3.67
N GLN A 826 4.22 -43.76 3.99
CA GLN A 826 4.30 -45.20 4.22
C GLN A 826 3.41 -45.63 5.39
N GLY A 827 3.33 -44.84 6.46
CA GLY A 827 2.39 -45.05 7.56
C GLY A 827 0.94 -45.01 7.08
N ALA A 828 0.55 -43.94 6.38
CA ALA A 828 -0.79 -43.76 5.84
C ALA A 828 -1.20 -44.88 4.86
N GLN A 829 -0.24 -45.41 4.09
CA GLN A 829 -0.44 -46.59 3.23
C GLN A 829 -0.56 -47.89 4.03
N ARG A 830 0.29 -48.12 5.03
CA ARG A 830 0.34 -49.37 5.82
C ARG A 830 -0.89 -49.60 6.71
N PHE A 831 -1.55 -48.53 7.19
CA PHE A 831 -2.72 -48.64 8.07
C PHE A 831 -4.07 -48.65 7.33
N SER A 832 -4.08 -48.91 6.02
CA SER A 832 -5.28 -49.11 5.16
C SER A 832 -6.25 -47.91 5.07
N ALA A 833 -5.69 -46.70 4.95
CA ALA A 833 -6.46 -45.48 4.65
C ALA A 833 -6.45 -45.11 3.15
N HIS A 834 -5.33 -45.31 2.45
CA HIS A 834 -5.24 -45.09 1.00
C HIS A 834 -5.88 -46.25 0.23
N GLN A 835 -6.85 -45.95 -0.63
CA GLN A 835 -7.57 -46.98 -1.41
C GLN A 835 -6.97 -47.23 -2.80
N GLY A 836 -6.21 -46.28 -3.33
CA GLY A 836 -5.57 -46.34 -4.65
C GLY A 836 -5.42 -44.97 -5.30
N SER A 837 -4.66 -44.93 -6.40
CA SER A 837 -4.36 -43.71 -7.15
C SER A 837 -4.91 -43.75 -8.57
N LEU A 838 -5.44 -42.62 -9.03
CA LEU A 838 -5.63 -42.32 -10.44
C LEU A 838 -4.39 -41.57 -10.94
N ARG A 839 -3.65 -42.18 -11.87
CA ARG A 839 -2.41 -41.65 -12.45
C ARG A 839 -2.66 -41.30 -13.91
N ILE A 840 -2.66 -40.01 -14.24
CA ILE A 840 -2.98 -39.54 -15.59
C ILE A 840 -1.77 -38.92 -16.26
N HIS A 841 -1.45 -39.40 -17.45
CA HIS A 841 -0.36 -38.92 -18.30
C HIS A 841 -0.97 -38.21 -19.50
N PHE A 842 -1.02 -36.89 -19.45
CA PHE A 842 -1.43 -36.08 -20.59
C PHE A 842 -0.21 -35.91 -21.51
N VAL A 843 -0.13 -36.73 -22.55
CA VAL A 843 0.99 -36.71 -23.50
C VAL A 843 0.46 -36.29 -24.86
N LEU A 844 0.66 -35.03 -25.21
CA LEU A 844 0.19 -34.44 -26.46
C LEU A 844 1.37 -34.24 -27.42
N PRO A 845 1.29 -34.68 -28.70
CA PRO A 845 0.10 -35.27 -29.34
C PRO A 845 -0.15 -36.75 -29.00
N GLY A 846 0.81 -37.48 -28.43
CA GLY A 846 0.62 -38.89 -28.04
C GLY A 846 1.92 -39.65 -27.81
N LEU A 847 1.82 -40.97 -27.70
CA LEU A 847 2.97 -41.88 -27.68
C LEU A 847 3.22 -42.43 -29.09
N ALA A 848 4.48 -42.52 -29.50
CA ALA A 848 4.83 -43.16 -30.76
C ALA A 848 4.60 -44.67 -30.66
N ALA A 849 4.19 -45.29 -31.78
CA ALA A 849 4.05 -46.73 -31.87
C ALA A 849 5.38 -47.44 -31.50
N SER A 850 5.26 -48.62 -30.92
CA SER A 850 6.42 -49.48 -30.70
C SER A 850 7.03 -49.97 -32.01
N LYS A 851 8.24 -50.54 -31.96
CA LYS A 851 8.92 -51.08 -33.16
C LYS A 851 8.13 -52.22 -33.80
N ASP A 852 7.33 -52.94 -33.01
CA ASP A 852 6.43 -54.03 -33.39
C ASP A 852 5.01 -53.55 -33.72
N GLY A 853 4.74 -52.24 -33.66
CA GLY A 853 3.44 -51.65 -34.01
C GLY A 853 2.37 -51.77 -32.92
N SER A 854 2.71 -52.31 -31.75
CA SER A 854 1.82 -52.36 -30.59
C SER A 854 1.56 -50.96 -30.00
N PRO A 855 0.32 -50.67 -29.53
CA PRO A 855 0.02 -49.43 -28.82
C PRO A 855 0.84 -49.36 -27.54
N ARG A 856 1.56 -48.25 -27.34
CA ARG A 856 2.31 -48.01 -26.10
C ARG A 856 1.49 -47.33 -25.01
N GLY A 857 0.40 -46.67 -25.38
CA GLY A 857 -0.49 -45.97 -24.46
C GLY A 857 -1.72 -46.78 -24.09
N GLY A 858 -2.53 -46.23 -23.18
CA GLY A 858 -3.86 -46.74 -22.88
C GLY A 858 -4.19 -46.67 -21.40
N ILE A 859 -5.09 -47.56 -20.97
CA ILE A 859 -5.44 -47.74 -19.55
C ILE A 859 -4.88 -49.06 -19.02
N GLN A 860 -4.28 -49.00 -17.84
CA GLN A 860 -3.71 -50.15 -17.14
C GLN A 860 -4.03 -50.06 -15.64
N VAL A 861 -4.11 -51.22 -14.98
CA VAL A 861 -4.27 -51.31 -13.52
C VAL A 861 -3.00 -51.95 -12.97
N GLU A 862 -2.29 -51.22 -12.12
CA GLU A 862 -1.07 -51.64 -11.43
C GLU A 862 -1.40 -51.72 -9.94
N ASP A 863 -1.52 -52.94 -9.39
CA ASP A 863 -2.03 -53.17 -8.03
C ASP A 863 -3.43 -52.56 -7.82
N ASN A 864 -3.53 -51.50 -7.01
CA ASN A 864 -4.77 -50.73 -6.79
C ASN A 864 -4.78 -49.40 -7.54
N ASP A 865 -3.74 -49.07 -8.31
CA ASP A 865 -3.63 -47.82 -9.05
C ASP A 865 -4.14 -48.00 -10.48
N VAL A 866 -4.78 -46.96 -11.01
CA VAL A 866 -5.23 -46.89 -12.39
C VAL A 866 -4.33 -45.90 -13.13
N LEU A 867 -3.58 -46.39 -14.12
CA LEU A 867 -2.75 -45.57 -15.00
C LEU A 867 -3.46 -45.34 -16.32
N MET A 868 -3.55 -44.08 -16.75
CA MET A 868 -4.20 -43.66 -17.98
C MET A 868 -3.28 -42.74 -18.78
N ASP A 869 -3.13 -43.00 -20.06
CA ASP A 869 -2.58 -42.04 -21.02
C ASP A 869 -3.74 -41.26 -21.67
N ILE A 870 -3.62 -39.94 -21.82
CA ILE A 870 -4.58 -39.11 -22.57
C ILE A 870 -3.81 -38.38 -23.66
N ASP A 871 -4.19 -38.63 -24.91
CA ASP A 871 -3.51 -38.10 -26.09
C ASP A 871 -4.42 -37.20 -26.95
N ARG A 872 -3.92 -36.78 -28.11
CA ARG A 872 -4.62 -35.87 -29.02
C ARG A 872 -5.99 -36.40 -29.48
N SER A 873 -6.13 -37.73 -29.62
CA SER A 873 -7.40 -38.33 -30.08
C SER A 873 -8.52 -38.15 -29.06
N MET A 874 -8.17 -37.93 -27.80
CA MET A 874 -9.08 -37.84 -26.66
C MET A 874 -9.40 -36.38 -26.24
N LEU A 875 -9.01 -35.38 -27.04
CA LEU A 875 -9.20 -33.97 -26.67
C LEU A 875 -10.67 -33.55 -26.59
N LYS A 876 -11.54 -34.14 -27.44
CA LYS A 876 -12.98 -33.83 -27.43
C LYS A 876 -13.64 -34.35 -26.16
N GLU A 877 -13.23 -35.53 -25.73
CA GLU A 877 -13.62 -36.16 -24.48
C GLU A 877 -13.10 -35.33 -23.32
N LEU A 878 -11.82 -34.96 -23.31
CA LEU A 878 -11.20 -34.20 -22.23
C LEU A 878 -11.88 -32.84 -22.00
N PHE A 879 -12.15 -32.10 -23.07
CA PHE A 879 -12.77 -30.77 -23.02
C PHE A 879 -14.24 -30.76 -23.44
N GLN A 880 -15.03 -31.77 -23.02
CA GLN A 880 -16.47 -31.84 -23.30
C GLN A 880 -17.24 -30.56 -22.96
N SER A 881 -16.87 -29.91 -21.85
CA SER A 881 -17.48 -28.66 -21.39
C SER A 881 -17.00 -27.41 -22.14
N MET A 882 -15.92 -27.53 -22.95
CA MET A 882 -15.29 -26.43 -23.69
C MET A 882 -14.85 -26.89 -25.11
N PRO A 883 -15.78 -27.22 -26.04
CA PRO A 883 -15.44 -27.80 -27.34
C PRO A 883 -14.45 -26.96 -28.17
N ASN A 884 -14.59 -25.62 -28.13
CA ASN A 884 -13.69 -24.70 -28.83
C ASN A 884 -12.23 -24.83 -28.38
N VAL A 885 -11.98 -25.22 -27.13
CA VAL A 885 -10.63 -25.45 -26.61
C VAL A 885 -10.00 -26.69 -27.25
N ALA A 886 -10.76 -27.77 -27.39
CA ALA A 886 -10.30 -28.99 -28.06
C ALA A 886 -9.96 -28.74 -29.54
N GLU A 887 -10.79 -27.93 -30.23
CA GLU A 887 -10.55 -27.54 -31.62
C GLU A 887 -9.27 -26.71 -31.76
N ASN A 888 -9.12 -25.65 -30.95
CA ASN A 888 -7.93 -24.81 -30.97
C ASN A 888 -6.64 -25.57 -30.62
N LEU A 889 -6.69 -26.51 -29.67
CA LEU A 889 -5.56 -27.38 -29.35
C LEU A 889 -5.21 -28.31 -30.51
N ASN A 890 -6.22 -28.85 -31.20
CA ASN A 890 -5.97 -29.67 -32.38
C ASN A 890 -5.29 -28.86 -33.49
N GLU A 891 -5.77 -27.66 -33.79
CA GLU A 891 -5.12 -26.77 -34.77
C GLU A 891 -3.68 -26.44 -34.36
N LEU A 892 -3.44 -26.18 -33.07
CA LEU A 892 -2.11 -25.86 -32.57
C LEU A 892 -1.15 -27.06 -32.63
N LEU A 893 -1.63 -28.28 -32.47
CA LEU A 893 -0.86 -29.51 -32.64
C LEU A 893 -0.66 -29.93 -34.10
N GLU A 894 -1.35 -29.28 -35.05
CA GLU A 894 -1.14 -29.46 -36.51
C GLU A 894 -0.11 -28.52 -37.11
N ARG A 895 0.10 -27.37 -36.47
CA ARG A 895 1.12 -26.37 -36.83
C ARG A 895 2.49 -26.78 -36.29
#